data_AF-A0A4R2PDL6-F1
#
_entry.id   AF-A0A4R2PDL6-F1
#
_cell.length_a   1.000
_cell.length_b   1.000
_cell.length_c   1.000
_cell.angle_alpha   90.00
_cell.angle_beta   90.00
_cell.angle_gamma   90.00
#
_symmetry.space_group_name_H-M   'P 1'
#
loop_
_entity.id
_entity.type
_entity.pdbx_description
1 polymer ?
#
loop_
_entity_poly.entity_id
_entity_poly.type
_entity_poly.pdbx_seq_one_letter_code
_entity_poly.pdbx_strand_id
1 'polypeptide(L)'
;MALDQDLLDKVSALLGRRDLTQQEFSAWWAGAADGGLAGDGLFPATDSAGFVRSLPSPAKVLELARGGALPGGSATIANYLRDRKLKNDTPGLQAALDAFMLDDVVNTLVFDDGVYSPHWSGVIPNGKRKRLVGTHNAILYATTRAQLITCVANEIWWDRITAIGAVKVLLSKDPTFQTEGTVSVITMASPHPVKAGQQVKIYANDPIPNQKTADGAGTRHEGEDAVVGKDNTDDPTKIILTAPLRGSYTMNPRIALMPDAALEIHGFTVSCDTPLLTGPGAGVRGAVQLIQMAQPEVIGLRCRQFFGPLVWLVSNRQPVVDRLHFERSPTIPTSGNWPYGVNDTCNTGLRLSNGSFMDIRHPNDAGGYSCFDDDPAPWKYGSARDGIVSQCVALGCSNGFGVHDEVDGYIFEACIAANFYAGASSGGPAYSPRGTNIKIRNCMDFNCRQGIAFSCYGPGNEVSGHHSERAQVSSLATSSPTANDPATFELTIRDSYFSHRPVESGSATIYLAQDYDSHVRFGDNVTFAVEGETDHRRVFSYTRATITGRGPTIDLTKVRQPQDQVRYAGVAAGGRGYRVGDLLTPQGGTWSRTAKVQVTSVSAAGEVQRVDVSDVGAYTALPQGIAATTGGSGRGCTVTVSGGQGATIFWHQDYKPSSVRFDRGAGVKVIAGPTYVKDLWGGAVDDNNTPFAAAVHEFPDTFYEGIHNLGGAHGYNPAGLYAERFPNLKHSIRKLVFGEETGSYYMEISYNSATPSLPVANLLDRKITMRIQGTNYDGTVLTPIDKTKVPGDFELVVVNATAGRITSDNIVIPAGEALTVRYSSLDSTMAVAKTWSTPFRLAGARSNTYTVTGAHIGGLQAVRMVDGNRTITLPKGRLTEYDAAGNVVVSALNVRVGDRVYFEQRNANSWGFLTENGDLIDPDGAASAFTRSGGPGTSCYAECVSNVDGVSARWTIGGTVAP
;
A
#
# COMPACT_ATOMS: atom_id res chain seq x y z
N MET A 1 41.89 -57.26 8.01
CA MET A 1 42.27 -56.24 7.02
C MET A 1 42.12 -54.89 7.71
N ALA A 2 43.24 -54.29 8.15
CA ALA A 2 43.21 -52.90 8.59
C ALA A 2 43.07 -52.06 7.31
N LEU A 3 41.89 -51.46 7.08
CA LEU A 3 41.80 -50.39 6.10
C LEU A 3 42.77 -49.29 6.55
N ASP A 4 43.53 -48.76 5.60
CA ASP A 4 44.45 -47.66 5.85
C ASP A 4 43.66 -46.49 6.47
N GLN A 5 44.04 -46.06 7.68
CA GLN A 5 43.35 -44.98 8.38
C GLN A 5 43.35 -43.69 7.54
N ASP A 6 44.40 -43.50 6.71
CA ASP A 6 44.50 -42.41 5.75
C ASP A 6 43.42 -42.49 4.65
N LEU A 7 43.06 -43.70 4.21
CA LEU A 7 41.95 -43.91 3.26
C LEU A 7 40.61 -43.58 3.90
N LEU A 8 40.41 -43.99 5.15
CA LEU A 8 39.19 -43.67 5.91
C LEU A 8 39.06 -42.17 6.15
N ASP A 9 40.15 -41.49 6.52
CA ASP A 9 40.17 -40.05 6.76
C ASP A 9 39.93 -39.26 5.45
N LYS A 10 40.51 -39.70 4.33
CA LYS A 10 40.27 -39.11 3.00
C LYS A 10 38.85 -39.32 2.51
N VAL A 11 38.29 -40.52 2.66
CA VAL A 11 36.89 -40.82 2.33
C VAL A 11 35.97 -40.02 3.24
N SER A 12 36.23 -39.96 4.54
CA SER A 12 35.46 -39.18 5.50
C SER A 12 35.54 -37.67 5.25
N ALA A 13 36.68 -37.14 4.77
CA ALA A 13 36.82 -35.74 4.35
C ALA A 13 36.12 -35.43 3.02
N LEU A 14 36.07 -36.40 2.10
CA LEU A 14 35.31 -36.30 0.85
C LEU A 14 33.80 -36.33 1.08
N LEU A 15 33.37 -37.10 2.09
CA LEU A 15 31.97 -37.28 2.48
C LEU A 15 31.48 -36.19 3.44
N GLY A 16 32.32 -35.71 4.35
CA GLY A 16 32.01 -34.61 5.28
C GLY A 16 31.77 -33.25 4.61
N ARG A 17 31.97 -33.18 3.28
CA ARG A 17 31.62 -32.04 2.43
C ARG A 17 30.28 -32.20 1.69
N ARG A 18 29.48 -33.25 1.96
CA ARG A 18 28.25 -33.57 1.20
C ARG A 18 27.05 -33.92 2.09
N ASP A 19 25.89 -33.36 1.76
CA ASP A 19 24.60 -33.58 2.40
C ASP A 19 23.94 -34.91 1.97
N LEU A 20 24.60 -36.05 2.21
CA LEU A 20 24.00 -37.37 1.97
C LEU A 20 23.34 -37.90 3.24
N THR A 21 22.16 -38.49 3.11
CA THR A 21 21.57 -39.24 4.23
C THR A 21 22.37 -40.52 4.50
N GLN A 22 22.32 -41.03 5.73
CA GLN A 22 22.97 -42.30 6.10
C GLN A 22 22.47 -43.48 5.23
N GLN A 23 21.22 -43.42 4.79
CA GLN A 23 20.61 -44.43 3.92
C GLN A 23 21.17 -44.38 2.49
N GLU A 24 21.32 -43.19 1.91
CA GLU A 24 21.96 -43.01 0.59
C GLU A 24 23.43 -43.36 0.62
N PHE A 25 24.13 -43.02 1.70
CA PHE A 25 25.51 -43.43 1.88
C PHE A 25 25.64 -44.95 1.92
N SER A 26 24.77 -45.63 2.65
CA SER A 26 24.74 -47.09 2.72
C SER A 26 24.41 -47.72 1.37
N ALA A 27 23.47 -47.12 0.61
CA ALA A 27 23.12 -47.56 -0.73
C ALA A 27 24.27 -47.34 -1.73
N TRP A 28 24.96 -46.20 -1.65
CA TRP A 28 26.15 -45.90 -2.45
C TRP A 28 27.27 -46.91 -2.16
N TRP A 29 27.57 -47.15 -0.89
CA TRP A 29 28.62 -48.09 -0.46
C TRP A 29 28.32 -49.54 -0.86
N ALA A 30 27.05 -49.94 -0.82
CA ALA A 30 26.59 -51.26 -1.24
C ALA A 30 26.39 -51.38 -2.77
N GLY A 31 26.48 -50.27 -3.51
CA GLY A 31 26.30 -50.21 -4.96
C GLY A 31 27.33 -51.05 -5.71
N ALA A 32 26.93 -51.55 -6.89
CA ALA A 32 27.78 -52.38 -7.73
C ALA A 32 29.08 -51.65 -8.11
N ALA A 33 30.17 -52.42 -8.26
CA ALA A 33 31.50 -51.87 -8.50
C ALA A 33 31.57 -51.02 -9.79
N ASP A 34 30.72 -51.31 -10.75
CA ASP A 34 30.55 -50.62 -12.03
C ASP A 34 29.62 -49.40 -11.98
N GLY A 35 29.08 -49.01 -10.82
CA GLY A 35 28.14 -47.89 -10.69
C GLY A 35 26.67 -48.34 -10.69
N GLY A 36 25.74 -47.40 -10.82
CA GLY A 36 24.30 -47.68 -10.91
C GLY A 36 23.95 -48.52 -12.16
N LEU A 37 22.65 -48.66 -12.46
CA LEU A 37 22.13 -49.50 -13.56
C LEU A 37 22.77 -49.26 -14.96
N ALA A 38 23.50 -48.16 -15.15
CA ALA A 38 24.17 -47.81 -16.41
C ALA A 38 25.61 -48.37 -16.55
N GLY A 39 26.24 -48.88 -15.49
CA GLY A 39 27.61 -49.41 -15.55
C GLY A 39 28.69 -48.37 -15.91
N ASP A 40 28.42 -47.08 -15.69
CA ASP A 40 29.28 -45.94 -16.07
C ASP A 40 30.28 -45.53 -14.98
N GLY A 41 30.37 -46.30 -13.90
CA GLY A 41 31.19 -45.99 -12.73
C GLY A 41 30.62 -44.85 -11.88
N LEU A 42 29.37 -44.43 -12.11
CA LEU A 42 28.68 -43.39 -11.37
C LEU A 42 27.44 -43.95 -10.65
N PHE A 43 27.15 -43.43 -9.47
CA PHE A 43 26.06 -43.82 -8.61
C PHE A 43 25.18 -42.60 -8.35
N PRO A 44 23.89 -42.63 -8.72
CA PRO A 44 22.97 -41.53 -8.45
C PRO A 44 22.70 -41.45 -6.95
N ALA A 45 23.12 -40.35 -6.31
CA ALA A 45 22.82 -40.07 -4.93
C ALA A 45 21.96 -38.81 -4.85
N THR A 46 20.83 -38.91 -4.16
CA THR A 46 19.98 -37.75 -3.89
C THR A 46 20.58 -37.01 -2.69
N ASP A 47 20.59 -35.68 -2.71
CA ASP A 47 20.97 -34.91 -1.52
C ASP A 47 19.77 -34.67 -0.60
N SER A 48 20.00 -34.12 0.59
CA SER A 48 18.92 -33.80 1.54
C SER A 48 17.86 -32.83 1.00
N ALA A 49 18.11 -32.17 -0.13
CA ALA A 49 17.16 -31.30 -0.81
C ALA A 49 16.40 -32.00 -1.96
N GLY A 50 16.61 -33.31 -2.17
CA GLY A 50 15.91 -34.10 -3.17
C GLY A 50 16.54 -34.10 -4.56
N PHE A 51 17.77 -33.58 -4.73
CA PHE A 51 18.44 -33.53 -6.04
C PHE A 51 19.35 -34.73 -6.26
N VAL A 52 19.15 -35.43 -7.37
CA VAL A 52 19.99 -36.56 -7.79
C VAL A 52 21.29 -36.06 -8.42
N ARG A 53 22.44 -36.46 -7.88
CA ARG A 53 23.78 -36.19 -8.40
C ARG A 53 24.51 -37.49 -8.68
N SER A 54 25.32 -37.53 -9.72
CA SER A 54 26.16 -38.70 -10.03
C SER A 54 27.45 -38.68 -9.21
N LEU A 55 27.61 -39.63 -8.28
CA LEU A 55 28.82 -39.83 -7.49
C LEU A 55 29.70 -40.92 -8.10
N PRO A 56 31.05 -40.82 -8.09
CA PRO A 56 31.87 -41.97 -8.45
C PRO A 56 31.52 -43.19 -7.59
N SER A 57 31.44 -44.38 -8.18
CA SER A 57 31.17 -45.62 -7.44
C SER A 57 32.23 -45.84 -6.34
N PRO A 58 31.95 -46.61 -5.28
CA PRO A 58 32.95 -46.92 -4.26
C PRO A 58 34.22 -47.53 -4.84
N ALA A 59 34.11 -48.37 -5.87
CA ALA A 59 35.26 -48.93 -6.57
C ALA A 59 36.07 -47.85 -7.31
N LYS A 60 35.40 -46.86 -7.91
CA LYS A 60 36.05 -45.72 -8.55
C LYS A 60 36.74 -44.81 -7.53
N VAL A 61 36.14 -44.60 -6.36
CA VAL A 61 36.77 -43.87 -5.24
C VAL A 61 38.00 -44.62 -4.72
N LEU A 62 37.95 -45.94 -4.60
CA LEU A 62 39.08 -46.79 -4.23
C LEU A 62 40.20 -46.76 -5.29
N GLU A 63 39.85 -46.76 -6.58
CA GLU A 63 40.81 -46.58 -7.68
C GLU A 63 41.52 -45.23 -7.57
N LEU A 64 40.76 -44.15 -7.34
CA LEU A 64 41.29 -42.80 -7.12
C LEU A 64 42.22 -42.73 -5.91
N ALA A 65 41.82 -43.34 -4.81
CA ALA A 65 42.63 -43.35 -3.60
C ALA A 65 43.92 -44.19 -3.73
N ARG A 66 43.95 -45.16 -4.66
CA ARG A 66 45.15 -45.93 -5.02
C ARG A 66 46.03 -45.22 -6.07
N GLY A 67 45.73 -43.97 -6.41
CA GLY A 67 46.47 -43.21 -7.42
C GLY A 67 46.08 -43.54 -8.86
N GLY A 68 44.98 -44.26 -9.08
CA GLY A 68 44.38 -44.37 -10.40
C GLY A 68 43.83 -43.01 -10.82
N ALA A 69 44.24 -42.50 -11.98
CA ALA A 69 43.72 -41.24 -12.51
C ALA A 69 42.20 -41.33 -12.71
N LEU A 70 41.49 -40.23 -12.54
CA LEU A 70 40.12 -40.12 -13.06
C LEU A 70 40.14 -40.51 -14.55
N PRO A 71 39.07 -41.13 -15.08
CA PRO A 71 38.95 -41.35 -16.51
C PRO A 71 38.94 -39.97 -17.19
N GLY A 72 40.01 -39.71 -17.92
CA GLY A 72 40.38 -38.41 -18.49
C GLY A 72 41.57 -37.79 -17.76
N GLY A 73 42.69 -37.70 -18.47
CA GLY A 73 43.94 -37.14 -17.98
C GLY A 73 43.81 -35.67 -17.59
N SER A 74 44.64 -35.27 -16.65
CA SER A 74 44.88 -33.86 -16.31
C SER A 74 46.23 -33.42 -16.86
N ALA A 75 46.32 -32.20 -17.36
CA ALA A 75 47.59 -31.56 -17.70
C ALA A 75 47.68 -30.18 -17.05
N THR A 76 48.89 -29.75 -16.67
CA THR A 76 49.10 -28.33 -16.34
C THR A 76 49.22 -27.54 -17.63
N ILE A 77 48.84 -26.25 -17.61
CA ILE A 77 48.92 -25.37 -18.77
C ILE A 77 50.36 -25.27 -19.29
N ALA A 78 51.36 -25.25 -18.41
CA ALA A 78 52.77 -25.22 -18.80
C ALA A 78 53.20 -26.49 -19.55
N ASN A 79 52.81 -27.68 -19.04
CA ASN A 79 53.10 -28.95 -19.71
C ASN A 79 52.35 -29.04 -21.04
N TYR A 80 51.07 -28.67 -21.05
CA TYR A 80 50.22 -28.72 -22.23
C TYR A 80 50.75 -27.81 -23.36
N LEU A 81 51.16 -26.58 -23.02
CA LEU A 81 51.82 -25.65 -23.95
C LEU A 81 53.12 -26.24 -24.50
N ARG A 82 54.00 -26.76 -23.62
CA ARG A 82 55.28 -27.35 -24.03
C ARG A 82 55.10 -28.54 -24.95
N ASP A 83 54.22 -29.47 -24.60
CA ASP A 83 54.00 -30.71 -25.34
C ASP A 83 53.41 -30.43 -26.73
N ARG A 84 52.60 -29.36 -26.85
CA ARG A 84 52.04 -28.86 -28.12
C ARG A 84 52.94 -27.85 -28.85
N LYS A 85 54.12 -27.52 -28.31
CA LYS A 85 55.07 -26.52 -28.84
C LYS A 85 54.45 -25.11 -29.02
N LEU A 86 53.57 -24.74 -28.10
CA LEU A 86 52.91 -23.42 -28.04
C LEU A 86 53.65 -22.49 -27.08
N LYS A 87 53.56 -21.17 -27.34
CA LYS A 87 54.17 -20.15 -26.47
C LYS A 87 53.25 -19.84 -25.29
N ASN A 88 53.83 -19.37 -24.18
CA ASN A 88 53.06 -18.84 -23.06
C ASN A 88 52.77 -17.34 -23.26
N ASP A 89 52.03 -17.03 -24.31
CA ASP A 89 51.51 -15.69 -24.66
C ASP A 89 50.01 -15.81 -24.99
N THR A 90 49.31 -14.69 -25.21
CA THR A 90 47.86 -14.72 -25.51
C THR A 90 47.51 -15.64 -26.69
N PRO A 91 48.16 -15.55 -27.87
CA PRO A 91 47.88 -16.48 -28.97
C PRO A 91 48.15 -17.95 -28.62
N GLY A 92 49.24 -18.24 -27.91
CA GLY A 92 49.55 -19.61 -27.51
C GLY A 92 48.57 -20.18 -26.47
N LEU A 93 48.06 -19.36 -25.56
CA LEU A 93 46.99 -19.73 -24.64
C LEU A 93 45.67 -20.00 -25.38
N GLN A 94 45.32 -19.18 -26.38
CA GLN A 94 44.14 -19.42 -27.23
C GLN A 94 44.26 -20.76 -27.98
N ALA A 95 45.40 -21.00 -28.63
CA ALA A 95 45.65 -22.25 -29.35
C ALA A 95 45.66 -23.47 -28.41
N ALA A 96 46.14 -23.31 -27.17
CA ALA A 96 46.11 -24.37 -26.17
C ALA A 96 44.68 -24.70 -25.74
N LEU A 97 43.83 -23.69 -25.54
CA LEU A 97 42.42 -23.88 -25.20
C LEU A 97 41.64 -24.53 -26.35
N ASP A 98 41.87 -24.11 -27.60
CA ASP A 98 41.27 -24.75 -28.78
C ASP A 98 41.65 -26.24 -28.86
N ALA A 99 42.94 -26.55 -28.71
CA ALA A 99 43.42 -27.92 -28.71
C ALA A 99 42.84 -28.73 -27.54
N PHE A 100 42.74 -28.13 -26.35
CA PHE A 100 42.19 -28.76 -25.15
C PHE A 100 40.71 -29.11 -25.31
N MET A 101 39.89 -28.26 -25.93
CA MET A 101 38.46 -28.56 -26.14
C MET A 101 38.23 -29.80 -27.02
N LEU A 102 39.15 -30.08 -27.94
CA LEU A 102 39.12 -31.23 -28.82
C LEU A 102 39.87 -32.47 -28.28
N ASP A 103 40.62 -32.34 -27.18
CA ASP A 103 41.48 -33.41 -26.68
C ASP A 103 40.67 -34.55 -26.03
N ASP A 104 40.74 -35.76 -26.56
CA ASP A 104 39.99 -36.91 -25.99
C ASP A 104 40.64 -37.49 -24.74
N VAL A 105 41.93 -37.20 -24.52
CA VAL A 105 42.71 -37.74 -23.41
C VAL A 105 42.63 -36.78 -22.24
N VAL A 106 42.84 -35.48 -22.46
CA VAL A 106 42.90 -34.47 -21.40
C VAL A 106 41.52 -33.83 -21.20
N ASN A 107 40.91 -34.06 -20.03
CA ASN A 107 39.62 -33.45 -19.67
C ASN A 107 39.75 -32.30 -18.68
N THR A 108 40.91 -32.17 -18.03
CA THR A 108 41.18 -31.14 -17.02
C THR A 108 42.48 -30.41 -17.34
N LEU A 109 42.42 -29.09 -17.46
CA LEU A 109 43.58 -28.23 -17.67
C LEU A 109 43.79 -27.35 -16.42
N VAL A 110 44.94 -27.55 -15.77
CA VAL A 110 45.30 -26.86 -14.52
C VAL A 110 46.19 -25.66 -14.84
N PHE A 111 45.77 -24.47 -14.45
CA PHE A 111 46.57 -23.25 -14.50
C PHE A 111 47.30 -23.10 -13.18
N ASP A 112 48.63 -23.22 -13.25
CA ASP A 112 49.53 -22.98 -12.12
C ASP A 112 49.54 -21.50 -11.72
N ASP A 113 50.30 -21.16 -10.68
CA ASP A 113 50.45 -19.77 -10.24
C ASP A 113 51.02 -18.89 -11.36
N GLY A 114 50.30 -17.82 -11.71
CA GLY A 114 50.67 -16.97 -12.84
C GLY A 114 49.59 -15.97 -13.25
N VAL A 115 49.92 -15.12 -14.21
CA VAL A 115 49.01 -14.15 -14.82
C VAL A 115 48.76 -14.56 -16.28
N TYR A 116 47.50 -14.72 -16.65
CA TYR A 116 47.08 -15.24 -17.94
C TYR A 116 46.05 -14.30 -18.58
N SER A 117 46.26 -13.93 -19.83
CA SER A 117 45.34 -13.08 -20.60
C SER A 117 44.87 -13.84 -21.86
N PRO A 118 44.07 -14.91 -21.71
CA PRO A 118 43.72 -15.78 -22.83
C PRO A 118 42.86 -15.09 -23.88
N HIS A 119 41.89 -14.24 -23.48
CA HIS A 119 40.93 -13.64 -24.41
C HIS A 119 40.39 -14.63 -25.45
N TRP A 120 40.04 -15.84 -24.97
CA TRP A 120 39.73 -16.97 -25.82
C TRP A 120 38.23 -17.04 -26.07
N SER A 121 37.85 -17.37 -27.31
CA SER A 121 36.48 -17.65 -27.71
C SER A 121 36.48 -18.90 -28.56
N GLY A 122 35.85 -19.97 -28.08
CA GLY A 122 35.83 -21.23 -28.81
C GLY A 122 34.58 -22.07 -28.57
N VAL A 123 34.56 -23.25 -29.20
CA VAL A 123 33.42 -24.16 -29.18
C VAL A 123 33.79 -25.43 -28.43
N ILE A 124 32.92 -25.88 -27.53
CA ILE A 124 33.02 -27.21 -26.93
C ILE A 124 32.16 -28.20 -27.74
N PRO A 125 32.71 -29.29 -28.27
CA PRO A 125 31.92 -30.26 -29.04
C PRO A 125 30.86 -30.95 -28.18
N ASN A 126 29.74 -31.34 -28.82
CA ASN A 126 28.71 -32.15 -28.19
C ASN A 126 29.30 -33.44 -27.57
N GLY A 127 28.83 -33.81 -26.38
CA GLY A 127 29.31 -34.98 -25.63
C GLY A 127 30.63 -34.76 -24.89
N LYS A 128 31.20 -33.55 -24.91
CA LYS A 128 32.44 -33.23 -24.18
C LYS A 128 32.14 -32.51 -22.89
N ARG A 129 32.83 -32.93 -21.83
CA ARG A 129 32.87 -32.25 -20.54
C ARG A 129 34.32 -31.89 -20.23
N LYS A 130 34.59 -30.62 -19.98
CA LYS A 130 35.92 -30.06 -19.83
C LYS A 130 36.02 -29.24 -18.56
N ARG A 131 37.20 -29.22 -17.95
CA ARG A 131 37.45 -28.51 -16.70
C ARG A 131 38.70 -27.65 -16.79
N LEU A 132 38.58 -26.37 -16.43
CA LEU A 132 39.69 -25.44 -16.22
C LEU A 132 39.83 -25.21 -14.72
N VAL A 133 41.02 -25.43 -14.16
CA VAL A 133 41.27 -25.26 -12.72
C VAL A 133 42.42 -24.30 -12.51
N GLY A 134 42.17 -23.15 -11.91
CA GLY A 134 43.20 -22.25 -11.41
C GLY A 134 43.65 -22.66 -10.00
N THR A 135 44.95 -22.59 -9.74
CA THR A 135 45.46 -22.52 -8.37
C THR A 135 45.08 -21.19 -7.72
N HIS A 136 45.28 -21.08 -6.40
CA HIS A 136 44.90 -19.87 -5.64
C HIS A 136 45.51 -18.57 -6.21
N ASN A 137 46.69 -18.64 -6.85
CA ASN A 137 47.36 -17.48 -7.44
C ASN A 137 47.31 -17.47 -8.98
N ALA A 138 46.50 -18.31 -9.62
CA ALA A 138 46.23 -18.21 -11.05
C ALA A 138 45.27 -17.03 -11.31
N ILE A 139 45.77 -16.01 -12.01
CA ILE A 139 45.05 -14.77 -12.30
C ILE A 139 44.67 -14.73 -13.78
N LEU A 140 43.38 -14.69 -14.09
CA LEU A 140 42.87 -14.29 -15.41
C LEU A 140 42.82 -12.76 -15.47
N TYR A 141 43.62 -12.18 -16.37
CA TYR A 141 43.86 -10.74 -16.43
C TYR A 141 43.38 -10.16 -17.75
N ALA A 142 42.37 -9.28 -17.71
CA ALA A 142 41.85 -8.63 -18.92
C ALA A 142 42.68 -7.37 -19.26
N THR A 143 43.35 -7.42 -20.40
CA THR A 143 44.10 -6.29 -20.99
C THR A 143 43.29 -5.56 -22.06
N THR A 144 42.15 -6.12 -22.45
CA THR A 144 41.22 -5.57 -23.45
C THR A 144 39.78 -5.64 -22.95
N ARG A 145 38.82 -5.11 -23.72
CA ARG A 145 37.38 -5.23 -23.40
C ARG A 145 36.77 -6.59 -23.79
N ALA A 146 37.53 -7.46 -24.45
CA ALA A 146 37.08 -8.79 -24.81
C ALA A 146 36.94 -9.66 -23.54
N GLN A 147 35.99 -10.60 -23.58
CA GLN A 147 35.86 -11.64 -22.57
C GLN A 147 37.20 -12.37 -22.40
N LEU A 148 37.47 -12.87 -21.19
CA LEU A 148 38.67 -13.69 -20.96
C LEU A 148 38.46 -15.10 -21.51
N ILE A 149 37.29 -15.67 -21.23
CA ILE A 149 36.89 -17.00 -21.67
C ILE A 149 35.45 -16.91 -22.17
N THR A 150 35.24 -17.13 -23.46
CA THR A 150 33.92 -17.37 -24.06
C THR A 150 33.90 -18.80 -24.58
N CYS A 151 32.94 -19.60 -24.15
CA CYS A 151 32.76 -20.94 -24.65
C CYS A 151 31.31 -21.17 -25.07
N VAL A 152 31.14 -21.69 -26.28
CA VAL A 152 29.84 -21.98 -26.88
C VAL A 152 29.71 -23.47 -27.09
N ALA A 153 28.57 -24.04 -26.76
CA ALA A 153 28.19 -25.36 -27.23
C ALA A 153 27.16 -25.21 -28.34
N ASN A 154 27.59 -25.32 -29.61
CA ASN A 154 26.68 -25.13 -30.75
C ASN A 154 25.56 -26.19 -30.74
N GLU A 155 24.37 -25.79 -31.18
CA GLU A 155 23.29 -26.74 -31.46
C GLU A 155 23.73 -27.81 -32.47
N ILE A 156 23.18 -29.02 -32.31
CA ILE A 156 23.48 -30.14 -33.20
C ILE A 156 22.75 -29.96 -34.53
N TRP A 157 21.50 -29.50 -34.47
CA TRP A 157 20.68 -29.10 -35.59
C TRP A 157 19.54 -28.19 -35.10
N TRP A 158 18.92 -27.46 -36.01
CA TRP A 158 17.65 -26.77 -35.79
C TRP A 158 16.72 -26.98 -36.98
N ASP A 159 15.41 -26.90 -36.75
CA ASP A 159 14.38 -27.02 -37.79
C ASP A 159 13.16 -26.14 -37.48
N ARG A 160 12.30 -25.93 -38.48
CA ARG A 160 11.00 -25.27 -38.33
C ARG A 160 9.98 -26.23 -37.69
N ILE A 161 9.15 -25.69 -36.83
CA ILE A 161 7.99 -26.39 -36.28
C ILE A 161 6.79 -26.12 -37.19
N THR A 162 6.14 -27.17 -37.69
CA THR A 162 4.95 -27.09 -38.54
C THR A 162 3.65 -27.18 -37.73
N ALA A 163 3.68 -27.85 -36.58
CA ALA A 163 2.56 -27.91 -35.65
C ALA A 163 3.02 -28.16 -34.21
N ILE A 164 2.31 -27.56 -33.26
CA ILE A 164 2.42 -27.85 -31.82
C ILE A 164 1.06 -28.38 -31.37
N GLY A 165 1.03 -29.64 -30.94
CA GLY A 165 -0.14 -30.31 -30.39
C GLY A 165 0.04 -30.65 -28.91
N ALA A 166 -1.02 -31.17 -28.31
CA ALA A 166 -0.99 -31.76 -26.97
C ALA A 166 -1.57 -33.17 -27.02
N VAL A 167 -0.94 -34.11 -26.32
CA VAL A 167 -1.43 -35.47 -26.17
C VAL A 167 -1.32 -35.91 -24.71
N LYS A 168 -2.20 -36.81 -24.28
CA LYS A 168 -2.04 -37.48 -22.99
C LYS A 168 -1.13 -38.68 -23.18
N VAL A 169 -0.08 -38.77 -22.38
CA VAL A 169 0.86 -39.90 -22.40
C VAL A 169 1.04 -40.44 -20.99
N LEU A 170 1.23 -41.74 -20.89
CA LEU A 170 1.73 -42.38 -19.68
C LEU A 170 3.19 -41.97 -19.51
N LEU A 171 3.45 -41.07 -18.55
CA LEU A 171 4.78 -40.52 -18.31
C LEU A 171 5.71 -41.47 -17.54
N SER A 172 5.14 -42.46 -16.86
CA SER A 172 5.88 -43.42 -16.05
C SER A 172 6.20 -44.69 -16.82
N LYS A 173 7.47 -45.10 -16.79
CA LYS A 173 7.89 -46.47 -17.15
C LYS A 173 7.55 -47.50 -16.07
N ASP A 174 7.24 -47.04 -14.85
CA ASP A 174 6.79 -47.90 -13.78
C ASP A 174 5.30 -48.23 -13.99
N PRO A 175 4.96 -49.49 -14.31
CA PRO A 175 3.58 -49.89 -14.53
C PRO A 175 2.70 -49.74 -13.28
N THR A 176 3.28 -49.56 -12.09
CA THR A 176 2.55 -49.39 -10.83
C THR A 176 2.12 -47.94 -10.56
N PHE A 177 2.75 -46.95 -11.21
CA PHE A 177 2.42 -45.53 -11.07
C PHE A 177 2.15 -44.89 -12.43
N GLN A 178 1.04 -45.27 -13.05
CA GLN A 178 0.59 -44.67 -14.30
C GLN A 178 -0.09 -43.32 -14.04
N THR A 179 0.68 -42.24 -14.04
CA THR A 179 0.12 -40.88 -14.16
C THR A 179 0.01 -40.51 -15.63
N GLU A 180 -1.23 -40.33 -16.10
CA GLU A 180 -1.48 -39.65 -17.37
C GLU A 180 -1.17 -38.16 -17.20
N GLY A 181 -0.20 -37.67 -17.97
CA GLY A 181 0.09 -36.24 -18.09
C GLY A 181 -0.21 -35.76 -19.50
N THR A 182 -0.74 -34.55 -19.62
CA THR A 182 -0.73 -33.84 -20.91
C THR A 182 0.72 -33.44 -21.20
N VAL A 183 1.22 -33.72 -22.40
CA VAL A 183 2.53 -33.26 -22.88
C VAL A 183 2.40 -32.63 -24.26
N SER A 184 3.37 -31.79 -24.62
CA SER A 184 3.44 -31.23 -25.97
C SER A 184 4.00 -32.23 -26.98
N VAL A 185 3.42 -32.22 -28.17
CA VAL A 185 3.94 -32.92 -29.36
C VAL A 185 4.33 -31.89 -30.39
N ILE A 186 5.58 -31.92 -30.79
CA ILE A 186 6.15 -31.02 -31.79
C ILE A 186 6.22 -31.77 -33.11
N THR A 187 5.65 -31.22 -34.17
CA THR A 187 5.83 -31.72 -35.54
C THR A 187 6.80 -30.80 -36.28
N MET A 188 7.85 -31.38 -36.83
CA MET A 188 8.94 -30.68 -37.52
C MET A 188 8.73 -30.68 -39.05
N ALA A 189 9.44 -29.81 -39.76
CA ALA A 189 9.39 -29.77 -41.22
C ALA A 189 10.18 -30.91 -41.88
N SER A 190 11.22 -31.40 -41.19
CA SER A 190 12.13 -32.43 -41.65
C SER A 190 12.29 -33.55 -40.60
N PRO A 191 12.67 -34.78 -41.01
CA PRO A 191 12.91 -35.87 -40.06
C PRO A 191 14.23 -35.67 -39.30
N HIS A 192 14.17 -35.64 -37.96
CA HIS A 192 15.32 -35.59 -37.07
C HIS A 192 15.22 -36.66 -35.97
N PRO A 193 16.11 -37.67 -35.96
CA PRO A 193 16.09 -38.68 -34.91
C PRO A 193 16.52 -38.07 -33.57
N VAL A 194 15.69 -38.27 -32.55
CA VAL A 194 15.97 -37.92 -31.15
C VAL A 194 15.71 -39.09 -30.22
N LYS A 195 16.41 -39.08 -29.09
CA LYS A 195 16.29 -40.05 -28.00
C LYS A 195 15.66 -39.41 -26.77
N ALA A 196 14.91 -40.20 -26.01
CA ALA A 196 14.41 -39.81 -24.70
C ALA A 196 15.55 -39.31 -23.80
N GLY A 197 15.29 -38.24 -23.06
CA GLY A 197 16.26 -37.56 -22.22
C GLY A 197 17.12 -36.52 -22.94
N GLN A 198 17.17 -36.53 -24.29
CA GLN A 198 17.78 -35.43 -25.04
C GLN A 198 17.00 -34.14 -24.85
N GLN A 199 17.69 -33.04 -25.12
CA GLN A 199 17.27 -31.72 -24.70
C GLN A 199 17.14 -30.86 -25.93
N VAL A 200 16.00 -30.21 -26.04
CA VAL A 200 15.66 -29.38 -27.18
C VAL A 200 15.31 -27.99 -26.68
N LYS A 201 15.55 -26.99 -27.50
CA LYS A 201 15.11 -25.61 -27.27
C LYS A 201 14.02 -25.28 -28.27
N ILE A 202 12.85 -24.91 -27.78
CA ILE A 202 11.75 -24.39 -28.59
C ILE A 202 11.87 -22.88 -28.54
N TYR A 203 11.77 -22.21 -29.68
CA TYR A 203 11.90 -20.76 -29.77
C TYR A 203 11.10 -20.20 -30.95
N ALA A 204 10.67 -18.95 -30.84
CA ALA A 204 9.86 -18.30 -31.86
C ALA A 204 10.07 -16.79 -31.84
N ASN A 205 9.62 -16.07 -32.85
CA ASN A 205 9.64 -14.60 -32.87
C ASN A 205 8.54 -13.99 -32.00
N ASP A 206 7.71 -14.80 -31.33
CA ASP A 206 6.75 -14.29 -30.35
C ASP A 206 7.49 -13.42 -29.33
N PRO A 207 7.07 -12.16 -29.09
CA PRO A 207 7.65 -11.36 -28.03
C PRO A 207 7.38 -12.04 -26.69
N ILE A 208 8.37 -12.08 -25.79
CA ILE A 208 8.09 -12.50 -24.41
C ILE A 208 7.05 -11.53 -23.84
N PRO A 209 5.94 -12.02 -23.25
CA PRO A 209 4.98 -11.18 -22.55
C PRO A 209 5.72 -10.30 -21.55
N ASN A 210 5.30 -9.03 -21.43
CA ASN A 210 5.77 -8.12 -20.39
C ASN A 210 7.26 -7.75 -20.47
N GLN A 211 7.94 -8.10 -21.57
CA GLN A 211 9.34 -7.76 -21.72
C GLN A 211 9.59 -6.26 -21.65
N LYS A 212 10.80 -5.90 -21.21
CA LYS A 212 11.25 -4.51 -21.26
C LYS A 212 11.27 -3.96 -22.71
N THR A 213 10.44 -2.95 -22.98
CA THR A 213 10.33 -2.31 -24.32
C THR A 213 11.12 -0.99 -24.46
N ALA A 214 11.51 -0.36 -23.34
CA ALA A 214 11.88 1.06 -23.31
C ALA A 214 13.35 1.38 -23.64
N ASP A 215 14.25 0.41 -23.69
CA ASP A 215 15.70 0.69 -23.73
C ASP A 215 16.29 0.82 -25.15
N GLY A 216 15.48 0.74 -26.20
CA GLY A 216 15.96 0.67 -27.59
C GLY A 216 16.77 -0.60 -27.91
N ALA A 217 16.93 -1.50 -26.94
CA ALA A 217 17.31 -2.89 -27.17
C ALA A 217 16.16 -3.57 -27.92
N GLY A 218 16.46 -4.28 -29.00
CA GLY A 218 15.48 -5.04 -29.78
C GLY A 218 14.62 -6.00 -28.94
N THR A 219 13.57 -6.50 -29.56
CA THR A 219 12.60 -7.42 -28.95
C THR A 219 13.30 -8.65 -28.36
N ARG A 220 12.91 -9.01 -27.15
CA ARG A 220 13.17 -10.30 -26.52
C ARG A 220 12.08 -11.26 -26.95
N HIS A 221 12.48 -12.44 -27.37
CA HIS A 221 11.58 -13.38 -28.01
C HIS A 221 11.42 -14.66 -27.18
N GLU A 222 10.26 -15.31 -27.31
CA GLU A 222 9.90 -16.52 -26.58
C GLU A 222 10.85 -17.68 -26.89
N GLY A 223 11.09 -18.45 -25.85
CA GLY A 223 11.95 -19.61 -25.92
C GLY A 223 12.03 -20.35 -24.60
N GLU A 224 12.12 -21.68 -24.66
CA GLU A 224 12.28 -22.52 -23.48
C GLU A 224 13.02 -23.82 -23.78
N ASP A 225 13.73 -24.33 -22.78
CA ASP A 225 14.32 -25.66 -22.81
C ASP A 225 13.25 -26.72 -22.48
N ALA A 226 13.26 -27.82 -23.22
CA ALA A 226 12.39 -28.97 -22.99
C ALA A 226 13.16 -30.28 -23.14
N VAL A 227 12.60 -31.34 -22.55
CA VAL A 227 13.18 -32.68 -22.58
C VAL A 227 12.35 -33.58 -23.48
N VAL A 228 13.00 -34.33 -24.36
CA VAL A 228 12.39 -35.37 -25.18
C VAL A 228 11.93 -36.50 -24.25
N GLY A 229 10.63 -36.80 -24.23
CA GLY A 229 10.03 -37.83 -23.38
C GLY A 229 10.09 -39.24 -23.98
N LYS A 230 10.06 -39.35 -25.32
CA LYS A 230 10.12 -40.64 -26.03
C LYS A 230 11.03 -40.53 -27.26
N ASP A 231 11.78 -41.59 -27.53
CA ASP A 231 12.43 -41.80 -28.82
C ASP A 231 11.40 -41.66 -29.96
N ASN A 232 11.78 -40.98 -31.03
CA ASN A 232 10.90 -40.77 -32.18
C ASN A 232 11.20 -41.69 -33.36
N THR A 233 11.67 -42.91 -33.07
CA THR A 233 12.00 -43.91 -34.09
C THR A 233 10.82 -44.24 -35.01
N ASP A 234 9.60 -44.15 -34.49
CA ASP A 234 8.37 -44.48 -35.22
C ASP A 234 7.98 -43.37 -36.22
N ASP A 235 8.30 -42.11 -35.90
CA ASP A 235 8.03 -40.94 -36.73
C ASP A 235 9.08 -39.86 -36.43
N PRO A 236 10.18 -39.80 -37.19
CA PRO A 236 11.27 -38.87 -36.92
C PRO A 236 10.89 -37.40 -37.13
N THR A 237 9.68 -37.10 -37.60
CA THR A 237 9.17 -35.71 -37.69
C THR A 237 8.44 -35.27 -36.43
N LYS A 238 8.15 -36.18 -35.50
CA LYS A 238 7.42 -35.88 -34.26
C LYS A 238 8.29 -36.03 -33.04
N ILE A 239 8.23 -35.07 -32.13
CA ILE A 239 8.91 -35.12 -30.83
C ILE A 239 7.86 -35.03 -29.73
N ILE A 240 7.83 -36.02 -28.85
CA ILE A 240 6.98 -36.02 -27.65
C ILE A 240 7.85 -35.51 -26.49
N LEU A 241 7.41 -34.45 -25.82
CA LEU A 241 8.14 -33.87 -24.68
C LEU A 241 7.75 -34.55 -23.36
N THR A 242 8.52 -34.31 -22.30
CA THR A 242 8.20 -34.79 -20.94
C THR A 242 7.14 -33.95 -20.22
N ALA A 243 6.84 -32.76 -20.71
CA ALA A 243 5.91 -31.81 -20.12
C ALA A 243 5.25 -30.94 -21.20
N PRO A 244 4.14 -30.25 -20.91
CA PRO A 244 3.65 -29.17 -21.75
C PRO A 244 4.69 -28.04 -21.85
N LEU A 245 4.74 -27.39 -23.00
CA LEU A 245 5.40 -26.09 -23.15
C LEU A 245 4.71 -25.04 -22.26
N ARG A 246 5.49 -24.15 -21.65
CA ARG A 246 4.96 -23.04 -20.84
C ARG A 246 4.59 -21.84 -21.71
N GLY A 247 5.38 -21.59 -22.77
CA GLY A 247 5.19 -20.48 -23.69
C GLY A 247 4.15 -20.76 -24.78
N SER A 248 3.70 -19.70 -25.46
CA SER A 248 2.91 -19.79 -26.69
C SER A 248 3.79 -19.43 -27.88
N TYR A 249 3.87 -20.34 -28.87
CA TYR A 249 4.77 -20.20 -30.02
C TYR A 249 3.96 -20.16 -31.31
N THR A 250 3.64 -18.95 -31.77
CA THR A 250 2.77 -18.74 -32.93
C THR A 250 3.49 -18.10 -34.12
N MET A 251 4.58 -17.37 -33.87
CA MET A 251 5.31 -16.60 -34.89
C MET A 251 6.64 -17.23 -35.24
N ASN A 252 6.70 -17.96 -36.36
CA ASN A 252 7.90 -18.68 -36.81
C ASN A 252 8.51 -19.62 -35.73
N PRO A 253 7.73 -20.57 -35.21
CA PRO A 253 8.20 -21.51 -34.20
C PRO A 253 9.27 -22.43 -34.78
N ARG A 254 10.34 -22.63 -34.02
CA ARG A 254 11.54 -23.38 -34.36
C ARG A 254 11.96 -24.25 -33.18
N ILE A 255 12.71 -25.30 -33.47
CA ILE A 255 13.27 -26.22 -32.49
C ILE A 255 14.75 -26.46 -32.79
N ALA A 256 15.58 -26.50 -31.75
CA ALA A 256 16.99 -26.86 -31.85
C ALA A 256 17.34 -27.99 -30.90
N LEU A 257 18.14 -28.96 -31.34
CA LEU A 257 18.70 -29.98 -30.46
C LEU A 257 19.93 -29.42 -29.76
N MET A 258 19.84 -29.30 -28.44
CA MET A 258 20.87 -28.73 -27.60
C MET A 258 21.97 -29.77 -27.33
N PRO A 259 23.25 -29.37 -27.34
CA PRO A 259 24.34 -30.28 -27.06
C PRO A 259 24.37 -30.69 -25.58
N ASP A 260 24.83 -31.91 -25.31
CA ASP A 260 25.25 -32.33 -23.97
C ASP A 260 26.74 -32.06 -23.81
N ALA A 261 27.08 -30.79 -23.60
CA ALA A 261 28.45 -30.35 -23.36
C ALA A 261 28.51 -29.41 -22.17
N ALA A 262 29.60 -29.48 -21.40
CA ALA A 262 29.79 -28.69 -20.19
C ALA A 262 31.23 -28.21 -20.05
N LEU A 263 31.41 -26.95 -19.67
CA LEU A 263 32.69 -26.40 -19.22
C LEU A 263 32.59 -26.04 -17.74
N GLU A 264 33.51 -26.57 -16.95
CA GLU A 264 33.67 -26.30 -15.53
C GLU A 264 34.89 -25.38 -15.31
N ILE A 265 34.75 -24.30 -14.55
CA ILE A 265 35.82 -23.31 -14.30
C ILE A 265 35.98 -23.07 -12.80
N HIS A 266 37.09 -23.53 -12.24
CA HIS A 266 37.32 -23.54 -10.79
C HIS A 266 38.53 -22.67 -10.38
N GLY A 267 38.42 -21.93 -9.28
CA GLY A 267 39.58 -21.47 -8.49
C GLY A 267 40.43 -20.31 -9.02
N PHE A 268 39.98 -19.55 -10.03
CA PHE A 268 40.74 -18.41 -10.56
C PHE A 268 40.50 -17.12 -9.79
N THR A 269 41.51 -16.25 -9.77
CA THR A 269 41.33 -14.81 -9.52
C THR A 269 41.15 -14.08 -10.85
N VAL A 270 40.21 -13.14 -10.94
CA VAL A 270 39.95 -12.29 -12.11
C VAL A 270 40.28 -10.84 -11.77
N SER A 271 40.98 -10.18 -12.68
CA SER A 271 41.35 -8.76 -12.56
C SER A 271 41.42 -8.10 -13.94
N CYS A 272 41.39 -6.77 -14.00
CA CYS A 272 41.61 -6.00 -15.23
C CYS A 272 42.36 -4.68 -15.01
N ASP A 273 42.86 -4.10 -16.10
CA ASP A 273 43.51 -2.80 -16.12
C ASP A 273 42.52 -1.63 -15.87
N THR A 274 42.87 -0.71 -14.97
CA THR A 274 42.08 0.50 -14.65
C THR A 274 41.76 1.37 -15.88
N PRO A 275 42.64 1.59 -16.88
CA PRO A 275 42.32 2.37 -18.08
C PRO A 275 41.18 1.82 -18.96
N LEU A 276 40.77 0.55 -18.80
CA LEU A 276 39.58 0.03 -19.51
C LEU A 276 38.28 0.76 -19.10
N LEU A 277 38.33 1.55 -18.03
CA LEU A 277 37.24 2.26 -17.40
C LEU A 277 36.69 3.48 -18.14
N THR A 278 37.49 4.13 -18.99
CA THR A 278 37.10 5.44 -19.55
C THR A 278 36.56 5.30 -20.96
N GLY A 279 35.24 5.50 -21.12
CA GLY A 279 34.58 5.71 -22.40
C GLY A 279 33.08 5.38 -22.38
N PRO A 280 32.21 6.14 -23.06
CA PRO A 280 30.81 5.75 -23.24
C PRO A 280 30.72 4.41 -23.99
N GLY A 281 29.94 3.46 -23.47
CA GLY A 281 29.85 2.10 -24.00
C GLY A 281 30.98 1.14 -23.55
N ALA A 282 31.71 1.48 -22.49
CA ALA A 282 32.87 0.72 -21.98
C ALA A 282 32.55 -0.56 -21.19
N GLY A 283 31.38 -1.17 -21.37
CA GLY A 283 31.06 -2.44 -20.74
C GLY A 283 32.01 -3.54 -21.23
N VAL A 284 33.00 -3.90 -20.42
CA VAL A 284 33.78 -5.12 -20.62
C VAL A 284 32.79 -6.27 -20.69
N ARG A 285 32.83 -7.06 -21.77
CA ARG A 285 31.99 -8.25 -21.86
C ARG A 285 32.45 -9.24 -20.79
N GLY A 286 31.55 -10.10 -20.28
CA GLY A 286 31.81 -10.83 -19.04
C GLY A 286 33.14 -11.60 -19.00
N ALA A 287 33.78 -11.72 -17.83
CA ALA A 287 35.09 -12.38 -17.73
C ALA A 287 35.00 -13.83 -18.22
N VAL A 288 33.99 -14.55 -17.75
CA VAL A 288 33.62 -15.88 -18.21
C VAL A 288 32.24 -15.80 -18.85
N GLN A 289 32.13 -16.19 -20.12
CA GLN A 289 30.86 -16.32 -20.83
C GLN A 289 30.65 -17.77 -21.29
N LEU A 290 29.57 -18.41 -20.83
CA LEU A 290 29.22 -19.78 -21.20
C LEU A 290 27.86 -19.78 -21.89
N ILE A 291 27.78 -20.42 -23.07
CA ILE A 291 26.62 -20.34 -23.96
C ILE A 291 26.16 -21.75 -24.33
N GLN A 292 24.85 -22.04 -24.17
CA GLN A 292 24.19 -23.29 -24.60
C GLN A 292 24.67 -24.59 -23.95
N MET A 293 25.28 -24.52 -22.77
CA MET A 293 25.83 -25.71 -22.13
C MET A 293 24.80 -26.46 -21.27
N ALA A 294 25.01 -27.76 -21.13
CA ALA A 294 24.33 -28.62 -20.19
C ALA A 294 25.11 -28.68 -18.88
N GLN A 295 24.59 -28.04 -17.83
CA GLN A 295 25.16 -28.01 -16.48
C GLN A 295 26.63 -27.51 -16.42
N PRO A 296 26.94 -26.32 -16.98
CA PRO A 296 28.26 -25.74 -16.76
C PRO A 296 28.43 -25.37 -15.28
N GLU A 297 29.68 -25.40 -14.78
CA GLU A 297 30.00 -25.04 -13.39
C GLU A 297 31.02 -23.90 -13.34
N VAL A 298 30.79 -22.92 -12.45
CA VAL A 298 31.76 -21.85 -12.16
C VAL A 298 31.90 -21.73 -10.65
N ILE A 299 33.03 -22.18 -10.10
CA ILE A 299 33.18 -22.38 -8.66
C ILE A 299 34.43 -21.68 -8.14
N GLY A 300 34.28 -20.88 -7.08
CA GLY A 300 35.42 -20.31 -6.36
C GLY A 300 36.18 -19.25 -7.16
N LEU A 301 35.49 -18.50 -8.02
CA LEU A 301 36.11 -17.34 -8.67
C LEU A 301 36.21 -16.17 -7.70
N ARG A 302 37.38 -15.53 -7.66
CA ARG A 302 37.64 -14.31 -6.91
C ARG A 302 37.81 -13.14 -7.86
N CYS A 303 37.07 -12.05 -7.68
CA CYS A 303 37.21 -10.84 -8.46
C CYS A 303 37.91 -9.75 -7.64
N ARG A 304 39.12 -9.38 -8.04
CA ARG A 304 39.83 -8.22 -7.46
C ARG A 304 39.26 -6.90 -7.95
N GLN A 305 39.09 -6.78 -9.27
CA GLN A 305 38.59 -5.59 -9.95
C GLN A 305 38.13 -6.00 -11.36
N PHE A 306 36.84 -5.84 -11.68
CA PHE A 306 36.30 -6.18 -12.99
C PHE A 306 34.97 -5.46 -13.27
N PHE A 307 34.86 -4.76 -14.39
CA PHE A 307 33.77 -3.79 -14.63
C PHE A 307 32.62 -4.29 -15.50
N GLY A 308 32.67 -5.55 -15.93
CA GLY A 308 31.58 -6.27 -16.57
C GLY A 308 30.94 -7.31 -15.65
N PRO A 309 30.13 -8.23 -16.20
CA PRO A 309 29.77 -9.45 -15.48
C PRO A 309 30.99 -10.31 -15.20
N LEU A 310 31.19 -10.79 -13.97
CA LEU A 310 32.23 -11.80 -13.74
C LEU A 310 31.87 -13.10 -14.46
N VAL A 311 30.61 -13.52 -14.34
CA VAL A 311 30.07 -14.68 -15.05
C VAL A 311 28.87 -14.25 -15.87
N TRP A 312 28.86 -14.58 -17.16
CA TRP A 312 27.74 -14.37 -18.06
C TRP A 312 27.28 -15.71 -18.63
N LEU A 313 26.11 -16.15 -18.22
CA LEU A 313 25.51 -17.39 -18.65
C LEU A 313 24.45 -17.06 -19.68
N VAL A 314 24.48 -17.70 -20.85
CA VAL A 314 23.48 -17.50 -21.90
C VAL A 314 22.88 -18.83 -22.37
N SER A 315 21.59 -19.04 -22.15
CA SER A 315 20.86 -20.23 -22.64
C SER A 315 21.44 -21.59 -22.20
N ASN A 316 22.03 -21.65 -21.03
CA ASN A 316 22.50 -22.88 -20.38
C ASN A 316 21.37 -23.54 -19.60
N ARG A 317 21.46 -24.86 -19.45
CA ARG A 317 20.56 -25.64 -18.61
C ARG A 317 21.24 -26.00 -17.30
N GLN A 318 20.56 -25.73 -16.20
CA GLN A 318 21.01 -26.02 -14.84
C GLN A 318 22.45 -25.56 -14.55
N PRO A 319 22.87 -24.34 -14.94
CA PRO A 319 24.20 -23.87 -14.62
C PRO A 319 24.39 -23.77 -13.09
N VAL A 320 25.57 -24.13 -12.61
CA VAL A 320 25.95 -24.03 -11.20
C VAL A 320 27.02 -22.97 -11.04
N VAL A 321 26.78 -22.02 -10.16
CA VAL A 321 27.73 -20.98 -9.79
C VAL A 321 27.86 -20.94 -8.27
N ASP A 322 29.05 -21.16 -7.74
CA ASP A 322 29.23 -21.30 -6.30
C ASP A 322 30.47 -20.54 -5.82
N ARG A 323 30.40 -19.96 -4.61
CA ARG A 323 31.54 -19.32 -3.93
C ARG A 323 32.23 -18.23 -4.76
N LEU A 324 31.46 -17.38 -5.43
CA LEU A 324 32.00 -16.16 -6.03
C LEU A 324 32.39 -15.17 -4.94
N HIS A 325 33.55 -14.52 -5.06
CA HIS A 325 34.01 -13.54 -4.07
C HIS A 325 34.50 -12.27 -4.75
N PHE A 326 33.85 -11.14 -4.49
CA PHE A 326 34.29 -9.82 -4.93
C PHE A 326 35.00 -9.10 -3.80
N GLU A 327 36.24 -8.66 -4.05
CA GLU A 327 36.95 -7.77 -3.14
C GLU A 327 36.43 -6.35 -3.26
N ARG A 328 36.45 -5.80 -4.48
CA ARG A 328 35.94 -4.47 -4.78
C ARG A 328 35.76 -4.30 -6.29
N SER A 329 34.54 -4.01 -6.74
CA SER A 329 34.37 -3.54 -8.12
C SER A 329 33.39 -2.38 -8.13
N PRO A 330 33.87 -1.14 -7.91
CA PRO A 330 32.99 -0.02 -7.68
C PRO A 330 32.17 0.25 -8.94
N THR A 331 30.89 0.46 -8.73
CA THR A 331 30.01 1.03 -9.75
C THR A 331 30.49 2.44 -10.10
N ILE A 332 30.70 2.73 -11.38
CA ILE A 332 31.12 4.07 -11.86
C ILE A 332 30.06 4.57 -12.84
N PRO A 333 28.97 5.19 -12.34
CA PRO A 333 27.84 5.59 -13.18
C PRO A 333 28.22 6.55 -14.30
N THR A 334 29.19 7.43 -14.06
CA THR A 334 29.64 8.45 -15.02
C THR A 334 30.27 7.86 -16.28
N SER A 335 30.82 6.64 -16.20
CA SER A 335 31.36 5.92 -17.35
C SER A 335 30.42 4.85 -17.87
N GLY A 336 29.24 4.68 -17.27
CA GLY A 336 28.32 3.59 -17.59
C GLY A 336 28.84 2.20 -17.20
N ASN A 337 29.79 2.13 -16.25
CA ASN A 337 30.35 0.86 -15.80
C ASN A 337 29.54 0.31 -14.63
N TRP A 338 28.96 -0.86 -14.90
CA TRP A 338 27.98 -1.53 -14.08
C TRP A 338 28.45 -2.96 -13.86
N PRO A 339 29.30 -3.23 -12.86
CA PRO A 339 29.81 -4.58 -12.63
C PRO A 339 28.69 -5.50 -12.15
N TYR A 340 28.62 -6.69 -12.73
CA TYR A 340 27.66 -7.72 -12.34
C TYR A 340 28.39 -8.92 -11.75
N GLY A 341 27.80 -9.58 -10.77
CA GLY A 341 28.28 -10.87 -10.29
C GLY A 341 28.04 -11.94 -11.34
N VAL A 342 26.78 -12.35 -11.44
CA VAL A 342 26.28 -13.27 -12.46
C VAL A 342 25.23 -12.57 -13.31
N ASN A 343 25.43 -12.58 -14.62
CA ASN A 343 24.39 -12.23 -15.58
C ASN A 343 23.79 -13.52 -16.14
N ASP A 344 22.54 -13.80 -15.76
CA ASP A 344 21.77 -14.98 -16.16
C ASP A 344 20.82 -14.58 -17.30
N THR A 345 21.19 -14.89 -18.54
CA THR A 345 20.39 -14.56 -19.71
C THR A 345 19.82 -15.83 -20.36
N CYS A 346 18.49 -15.93 -20.45
CA CYS A 346 17.81 -17.05 -21.11
C CYS A 346 18.13 -18.45 -20.55
N ASN A 347 18.71 -18.59 -19.34
CA ASN A 347 19.05 -19.90 -18.78
C ASN A 347 17.86 -20.53 -18.06
N THR A 348 17.83 -21.86 -17.99
CA THR A 348 16.84 -22.59 -17.20
C THR A 348 17.52 -23.26 -16.00
N GLY A 349 17.08 -22.98 -14.79
CA GLY A 349 17.48 -23.69 -13.58
C GLY A 349 18.82 -23.28 -12.98
N LEU A 350 19.23 -22.00 -13.08
CA LEU A 350 20.45 -21.51 -12.41
C LEU A 350 20.47 -21.92 -10.92
N ARG A 351 21.64 -22.28 -10.42
CA ARG A 351 21.95 -22.42 -9.00
C ARG A 351 23.14 -21.51 -8.66
N LEU A 352 22.87 -20.36 -8.05
CA LEU A 352 23.89 -19.46 -7.53
C LEU A 352 23.94 -19.57 -6.00
N SER A 353 25.07 -19.99 -5.43
CA SER A 353 25.21 -20.17 -3.98
C SER A 353 26.49 -19.58 -3.39
N ASN A 354 26.45 -19.26 -2.08
CA ASN A 354 27.61 -18.90 -1.26
C ASN A 354 28.46 -17.73 -1.81
N GLY A 355 27.84 -16.83 -2.58
CA GLY A 355 28.50 -15.68 -3.19
C GLY A 355 28.65 -14.51 -2.21
N SER A 356 29.77 -13.79 -2.28
CA SER A 356 30.02 -12.55 -1.55
C SER A 356 30.34 -11.44 -2.55
N PHE A 357 29.49 -10.42 -2.58
CA PHE A 357 29.49 -9.36 -3.59
C PHE A 357 29.66 -8.00 -2.91
N MET A 358 30.71 -7.25 -3.29
CA MET A 358 31.04 -5.97 -2.67
C MET A 358 31.17 -4.85 -3.71
N ASP A 359 30.48 -3.75 -3.47
CA ASP A 359 30.50 -2.49 -4.24
C ASP A 359 30.05 -2.60 -5.71
N ILE A 360 29.41 -3.69 -6.11
CA ILE A 360 29.04 -3.93 -7.50
C ILE A 360 27.65 -3.37 -7.89
N ARG A 361 27.21 -3.49 -9.15
CA ARG A 361 25.86 -3.06 -9.51
C ARG A 361 24.82 -4.05 -9.03
N HIS A 362 24.96 -5.33 -9.37
CA HIS A 362 24.06 -6.44 -9.04
C HIS A 362 24.84 -7.73 -8.78
N PRO A 363 24.63 -8.41 -7.63
CA PRO A 363 25.09 -9.79 -7.37
C PRO A 363 24.66 -10.79 -8.43
N ASN A 364 23.36 -10.78 -8.75
CA ASN A 364 22.80 -11.49 -9.89
C ASN A 364 21.87 -10.53 -10.62
N ASP A 365 21.86 -10.65 -11.94
CA ASP A 365 20.84 -10.05 -12.80
C ASP A 365 20.37 -11.12 -13.76
N ALA A 366 19.08 -11.44 -13.73
CA ALA A 366 18.50 -12.46 -14.60
C ALA A 366 17.55 -11.83 -15.61
N GLY A 367 17.52 -12.31 -16.84
CA GLY A 367 16.67 -11.76 -17.90
C GLY A 367 16.74 -12.53 -19.21
N GLY A 368 16.36 -11.85 -20.29
CA GLY A 368 16.35 -12.34 -21.66
C GLY A 368 17.29 -11.56 -22.55
N TYR A 369 17.73 -12.20 -23.62
CA TYR A 369 18.59 -11.59 -24.62
C TYR A 369 17.75 -10.80 -25.62
N SER A 370 18.26 -9.65 -26.03
CA SER A 370 17.64 -8.87 -27.09
C SER A 370 18.11 -9.38 -28.45
N CYS A 371 17.19 -9.81 -29.30
CA CYS A 371 17.50 -10.26 -30.66
C CYS A 371 16.55 -9.65 -31.69
N PHE A 372 16.86 -9.86 -32.97
CA PHE A 372 15.97 -9.50 -34.06
C PHE A 372 15.04 -10.67 -34.38
N ASP A 373 13.94 -10.36 -35.05
CA ASP A 373 13.14 -11.39 -35.71
C ASP A 373 14.04 -12.25 -36.61
N ASP A 374 13.80 -13.56 -36.58
CA ASP A 374 14.53 -14.55 -37.37
C ASP A 374 16.04 -14.65 -37.09
N ASP A 375 16.51 -14.17 -35.93
CA ASP A 375 17.89 -14.42 -35.50
C ASP A 375 18.14 -15.95 -35.50
N PRO A 376 19.21 -16.42 -36.18
CA PRO A 376 19.46 -17.85 -36.31
C PRO A 376 19.99 -18.47 -35.02
N ALA A 377 20.40 -17.67 -34.02
CA ALA A 377 20.98 -18.14 -32.78
C ALA A 377 19.90 -18.52 -31.76
N PRO A 378 19.55 -19.81 -31.58
CA PRO A 378 18.50 -20.22 -30.62
C PRO A 378 18.82 -19.78 -29.18
N TRP A 379 20.09 -19.57 -28.85
CA TRP A 379 20.52 -19.15 -27.52
C TRP A 379 20.14 -17.72 -27.13
N LYS A 380 19.72 -16.90 -28.08
CA LYS A 380 19.22 -15.54 -27.77
C LYS A 380 17.73 -15.54 -27.41
N TYR A 381 17.02 -16.64 -27.64
CA TYR A 381 15.60 -16.72 -27.39
C TYR A 381 15.32 -17.22 -25.97
N GLY A 382 14.24 -16.73 -25.37
CA GLY A 382 13.70 -17.18 -24.10
C GLY A 382 13.99 -16.30 -22.89
N SER A 383 13.42 -16.73 -21.78
CA SER A 383 13.53 -16.11 -20.46
C SER A 383 14.54 -16.83 -19.58
N ALA A 384 15.10 -16.15 -18.58
CA ALA A 384 15.69 -16.87 -17.45
C ALA A 384 14.56 -17.50 -16.63
N ARG A 385 14.65 -18.80 -16.34
CA ARG A 385 13.59 -19.57 -15.67
C ARG A 385 14.11 -20.44 -14.53
N ASP A 386 13.30 -20.65 -13.50
CA ASP A 386 13.52 -21.62 -12.40
C ASP A 386 14.87 -21.48 -11.65
N GLY A 387 15.47 -20.30 -11.69
CA GLY A 387 16.73 -20.02 -11.02
C GLY A 387 16.58 -19.93 -9.50
N ILE A 388 17.61 -20.34 -8.78
CA ILE A 388 17.72 -20.22 -7.33
C ILE A 388 19.02 -19.50 -7.00
N VAL A 389 18.91 -18.40 -6.26
CA VAL A 389 20.03 -17.66 -5.69
C VAL A 389 19.94 -17.80 -4.19
N SER A 390 20.92 -18.45 -3.57
CA SER A 390 20.86 -18.77 -2.15
C SER A 390 22.14 -18.48 -1.38
N GLN A 391 22.00 -18.15 -0.09
CA GLN A 391 23.14 -17.97 0.82
C GLN A 391 24.17 -16.94 0.30
N CYS A 392 23.72 -15.95 -0.46
CA CYS A 392 24.57 -14.90 -1.01
C CYS A 392 24.53 -13.65 -0.14
N VAL A 393 25.65 -12.93 -0.08
CA VAL A 393 25.79 -11.67 0.66
C VAL A 393 26.16 -10.56 -0.31
N ALA A 394 25.37 -9.48 -0.34
CA ALA A 394 25.57 -8.30 -1.15
C ALA A 394 25.80 -7.09 -0.25
N LEU A 395 26.97 -6.46 -0.35
CA LEU A 395 27.38 -5.32 0.47
C LEU A 395 27.74 -4.12 -0.43
N GLY A 396 27.23 -2.93 -0.14
CA GLY A 396 27.67 -1.73 -0.84
C GLY A 396 27.23 -1.63 -2.31
N CYS A 397 26.38 -2.55 -2.79
CA CYS A 397 26.05 -2.56 -4.21
C CYS A 397 25.18 -1.34 -4.58
N SER A 398 24.99 -1.07 -5.87
CA SER A 398 24.05 -0.02 -6.28
C SER A 398 22.60 -0.52 -6.29
N ASN A 399 22.41 -1.81 -6.56
CA ASN A 399 21.16 -2.54 -6.57
C ASN A 399 21.48 -3.96 -6.07
N GLY A 400 20.59 -4.56 -5.30
CA GLY A 400 20.82 -5.88 -4.76
C GLY A 400 20.50 -6.95 -5.80
N PHE A 401 19.88 -8.02 -5.33
CA PHE A 401 19.51 -9.16 -6.16
C PHE A 401 18.41 -8.76 -7.14
N GLY A 402 18.68 -8.89 -8.43
CA GLY A 402 17.81 -8.41 -9.50
C GLY A 402 17.39 -9.54 -10.44
N VAL A 403 16.15 -9.45 -10.90
CA VAL A 403 15.63 -10.17 -12.07
C VAL A 403 14.94 -9.13 -12.96
N HIS A 404 14.80 -9.40 -14.25
CA HIS A 404 14.14 -8.54 -15.25
C HIS A 404 12.69 -8.98 -15.51
N ASP A 405 11.95 -8.17 -16.27
CA ASP A 405 10.51 -8.35 -16.48
C ASP A 405 10.14 -9.69 -17.14
N GLU A 406 11.06 -10.25 -17.93
CA GLU A 406 10.86 -11.51 -18.64
C GLU A 406 11.16 -12.77 -17.81
N VAL A 407 11.57 -12.66 -16.55
CA VAL A 407 11.98 -13.81 -15.73
C VAL A 407 10.77 -14.59 -15.19
N ASP A 408 10.87 -15.92 -15.09
CA ASP A 408 9.81 -16.78 -14.51
C ASP A 408 10.35 -17.78 -13.47
N GLY A 409 9.65 -17.94 -12.35
CA GLY A 409 9.90 -19.02 -11.39
C GLY A 409 11.18 -18.88 -10.56
N TYR A 410 11.72 -17.67 -10.43
CA TYR A 410 12.98 -17.41 -9.74
C TYR A 410 12.83 -17.36 -8.21
N ILE A 411 13.85 -17.82 -7.47
CA ILE A 411 13.84 -17.86 -6.00
C ILE A 411 15.11 -17.23 -5.44
N PHE A 412 14.94 -16.26 -4.54
CA PHE A 412 15.99 -15.78 -3.64
C PHE A 412 15.80 -16.42 -2.27
N GLU A 413 16.82 -17.09 -1.74
CA GLU A 413 16.71 -17.86 -0.50
C GLU A 413 17.88 -17.65 0.46
N ALA A 414 17.61 -17.24 1.70
CA ALA A 414 18.66 -17.04 2.71
C ALA A 414 19.78 -16.06 2.26
N CYS A 415 19.42 -15.07 1.43
CA CYS A 415 20.34 -14.04 0.97
C CYS A 415 20.35 -12.84 1.92
N ILE A 416 21.47 -12.12 1.96
CA ILE A 416 21.67 -10.90 2.74
C ILE A 416 22.04 -9.75 1.81
N ALA A 417 21.39 -8.61 1.96
CA ALA A 417 21.51 -7.46 1.08
C ALA A 417 21.66 -6.18 1.92
N ALA A 418 22.78 -5.45 1.79
CA ALA A 418 23.09 -4.42 2.78
C ALA A 418 23.97 -3.26 2.34
N ASN A 419 23.80 -2.13 3.04
CA ASN A 419 24.59 -0.91 2.88
C ASN A 419 24.61 -0.39 1.43
N PHE A 420 23.52 -0.51 0.67
CA PHE A 420 23.53 -0.15 -0.75
C PHE A 420 23.84 1.34 -0.97
N TYR A 421 24.61 1.60 -2.03
CA TYR A 421 25.11 2.91 -2.41
C TYR A 421 23.97 3.93 -2.57
N ALA A 422 24.07 5.05 -1.83
CA ALA A 422 23.06 6.11 -1.79
C ALA A 422 23.22 7.20 -2.87
N GLY A 423 24.04 6.96 -3.92
CA GLY A 423 24.20 7.95 -4.98
C GLY A 423 22.88 8.27 -5.68
N ALA A 424 22.72 9.52 -6.13
CA ALA A 424 21.46 10.01 -6.71
C ALA A 424 20.94 9.18 -7.91
N SER A 425 21.81 8.40 -8.57
CA SER A 425 21.50 7.56 -9.73
C SER A 425 21.20 6.08 -9.41
N SER A 426 21.32 5.61 -8.17
CA SER A 426 20.95 4.23 -7.82
C SER A 426 19.49 4.15 -7.39
N GLY A 427 18.70 3.33 -8.11
CA GLY A 427 17.33 2.97 -7.71
C GLY A 427 17.29 2.44 -6.26
N GLY A 428 18.28 1.67 -5.81
CA GLY A 428 18.45 0.29 -6.24
C GLY A 428 18.08 -0.58 -5.03
N PRO A 429 16.97 -1.31 -5.11
CA PRO A 429 16.47 -2.10 -4.00
C PRO A 429 17.39 -3.25 -3.61
N ALA A 430 17.29 -3.72 -2.38
CA ALA A 430 17.94 -4.94 -1.93
C ALA A 430 17.47 -6.16 -2.75
N TYR A 431 16.20 -6.16 -3.13
CA TYR A 431 15.61 -7.14 -4.02
C TYR A 431 14.73 -6.44 -5.06
N SER A 432 14.99 -6.68 -6.33
CA SER A 432 14.18 -6.20 -7.47
C SER A 432 13.48 -7.39 -8.13
N PRO A 433 12.43 -7.97 -7.50
CA PRO A 433 11.61 -8.96 -8.15
C PRO A 433 10.83 -8.32 -9.30
N ARG A 434 11.02 -8.87 -10.50
CA ARG A 434 10.39 -8.52 -11.76
C ARG A 434 10.07 -9.83 -12.50
N GLY A 435 9.04 -9.82 -13.32
CA GLY A 435 8.53 -11.01 -13.98
C GLY A 435 7.60 -11.84 -13.09
N THR A 436 7.48 -13.13 -13.39
CA THR A 436 6.40 -14.00 -12.91
C THR A 436 6.91 -15.04 -11.92
N ASN A 437 6.08 -15.42 -10.94
CA ASN A 437 6.38 -16.48 -9.98
C ASN A 437 7.66 -16.28 -9.14
N ILE A 438 8.06 -15.03 -8.88
CA ILE A 438 9.30 -14.72 -8.14
C ILE A 438 9.10 -14.84 -6.63
N LYS A 439 10.02 -15.53 -5.95
CA LYS A 439 9.95 -15.81 -4.50
C LYS A 439 11.16 -15.25 -3.77
N ILE A 440 10.94 -14.70 -2.58
CA ILE A 440 11.98 -14.20 -1.67
C ILE A 440 11.75 -14.88 -0.31
N ARG A 441 12.67 -15.74 0.12
CA ARG A 441 12.52 -16.61 1.31
C ARG A 441 13.69 -16.48 2.25
N ASN A 442 13.44 -16.32 3.55
CA ASN A 442 14.48 -16.24 4.58
C ASN A 442 15.55 -15.16 4.29
N CYS A 443 15.23 -14.14 3.50
CA CYS A 443 16.16 -13.11 3.07
C CYS A 443 16.20 -11.96 4.07
N MET A 444 17.33 -11.25 4.14
CA MET A 444 17.51 -10.10 5.00
C MET A 444 18.01 -8.90 4.20
N ASP A 445 17.45 -7.72 4.49
CA ASP A 445 18.03 -6.46 4.07
C ASP A 445 18.22 -5.47 5.21
N PHE A 446 19.33 -4.72 5.15
CA PHE A 446 19.64 -3.72 6.17
C PHE A 446 20.39 -2.51 5.60
N ASN A 447 19.97 -1.32 6.03
CA ASN A 447 20.60 -0.06 5.62
C ASN A 447 20.60 0.11 4.09
N CYS A 448 19.49 -0.28 3.47
CA CYS A 448 19.26 -0.18 2.04
C CYS A 448 18.49 1.10 1.74
N ARG A 449 18.65 1.67 0.54
CA ARG A 449 17.74 2.71 0.05
C ARG A 449 16.38 2.12 -0.24
N GLN A 450 16.26 0.93 -0.80
CA GLN A 450 14.97 0.26 -0.92
C GLN A 450 15.18 -1.17 -0.43
N GLY A 451 14.25 -1.71 0.36
CA GLY A 451 14.26 -3.12 0.71
C GLY A 451 13.87 -3.96 -0.51
N ILE A 452 12.59 -4.32 -0.59
CA ILE A 452 12.02 -4.95 -1.77
C ILE A 452 11.34 -3.88 -2.62
N ALA A 453 11.70 -3.76 -3.90
CA ALA A 453 10.98 -2.91 -4.84
C ALA A 453 10.50 -3.70 -6.06
N PHE A 454 9.18 -3.72 -6.20
CA PHE A 454 8.48 -4.22 -7.38
C PHE A 454 8.45 -3.09 -8.39
N SER A 455 9.28 -3.18 -9.44
CA SER A 455 9.32 -2.19 -10.50
C SER A 455 9.23 -2.90 -11.84
N CYS A 456 8.14 -2.70 -12.58
CA CYS A 456 8.07 -3.10 -13.99
C CYS A 456 8.47 -1.92 -14.89
N TYR A 457 9.23 -2.19 -15.97
CA TYR A 457 9.73 -1.15 -16.88
C TYR A 457 8.91 -0.99 -18.18
N GLY A 458 7.71 -1.57 -18.30
CA GLY A 458 6.94 -1.57 -19.55
C GLY A 458 5.45 -1.29 -19.38
N PRO A 459 4.81 -0.68 -20.39
CA PRO A 459 3.36 -0.62 -20.49
C PRO A 459 2.80 -2.00 -20.84
N GLY A 460 2.19 -2.68 -19.88
CA GLY A 460 1.57 -3.99 -20.08
C GLY A 460 2.20 -5.15 -19.32
N ASN A 461 2.99 -4.89 -18.27
CA ASN A 461 3.77 -5.93 -17.62
C ASN A 461 3.02 -6.66 -16.49
N GLU A 462 2.28 -7.73 -16.81
CA GLU A 462 1.72 -8.62 -15.79
C GLU A 462 2.82 -9.15 -14.88
N VAL A 463 2.85 -8.62 -13.66
CA VAL A 463 3.65 -9.15 -12.57
C VAL A 463 2.70 -10.03 -11.75
N SER A 464 2.75 -11.36 -11.90
CA SER A 464 1.85 -12.26 -11.17
C SER A 464 2.60 -13.26 -10.29
N GLY A 465 2.09 -13.47 -9.07
CA GLY A 465 2.55 -14.52 -8.16
C GLY A 465 3.86 -14.24 -7.42
N HIS A 466 3.93 -13.17 -6.63
CA HIS A 466 5.04 -12.96 -5.70
C HIS A 466 4.81 -13.62 -4.34
N HIS A 467 5.85 -14.24 -3.78
CA HIS A 467 5.79 -14.82 -2.43
C HIS A 467 6.99 -14.40 -1.60
N SER A 468 6.75 -13.60 -0.56
CA SER A 468 7.74 -13.27 0.47
C SER A 468 7.46 -14.08 1.74
N GLU A 469 8.43 -14.85 2.21
CA GLU A 469 8.32 -15.65 3.44
C GLU A 469 9.55 -15.46 4.33
N ARG A 470 9.34 -15.09 5.60
CA ARG A 470 10.44 -14.85 6.56
C ARG A 470 11.47 -13.83 6.08
N ALA A 471 11.03 -12.82 5.34
CA ALA A 471 11.89 -11.71 4.95
C ALA A 471 12.02 -10.72 6.13
N GLN A 472 13.24 -10.29 6.47
CA GLN A 472 13.47 -9.20 7.41
C GLN A 472 14.11 -7.98 6.75
N VAL A 473 13.40 -6.85 6.72
CA VAL A 473 13.71 -5.66 5.89
C VAL A 473 13.87 -4.40 6.74
N SER A 474 14.87 -3.53 6.48
CA SER A 474 14.93 -2.16 7.04
C SER A 474 15.68 -1.05 6.24
N SER A 475 14.86 -0.05 5.79
CA SER A 475 15.10 1.35 5.28
C SER A 475 15.01 1.71 3.75
N LEU A 476 14.98 3.02 3.36
CA LEU A 476 13.92 3.73 2.56
C LEU A 476 14.29 4.65 1.35
N ALA A 477 13.43 4.61 0.30
CA ALA A 477 12.96 5.65 -0.65
C ALA A 477 12.48 5.03 -2.00
N THR A 478 11.17 4.98 -2.30
CA THR A 478 10.62 4.49 -3.58
C THR A 478 10.42 5.60 -4.64
N SER A 479 10.52 5.23 -5.92
CA SER A 479 10.12 6.05 -7.07
C SER A 479 8.74 5.66 -7.59
N SER A 480 7.98 6.63 -8.11
CA SER A 480 6.63 6.47 -8.67
C SER A 480 6.59 5.43 -9.82
N PRO A 481 5.60 4.51 -9.85
CA PRO A 481 5.33 3.66 -11.00
C PRO A 481 4.70 4.45 -12.17
N THR A 482 4.82 3.92 -13.39
CA THR A 482 4.27 4.50 -14.63
C THR A 482 3.03 3.74 -15.13
N ALA A 483 2.02 4.47 -15.61
CA ALA A 483 0.59 4.16 -15.63
C ALA A 483 0.01 3.06 -16.57
N ASN A 484 0.74 2.02 -16.99
CA ASN A 484 0.22 1.10 -18.03
C ASN A 484 0.43 -0.39 -17.69
N ASP A 485 -0.61 -1.11 -17.25
CA ASP A 485 -0.59 -2.58 -17.16
C ASP A 485 -2.01 -3.18 -17.08
N PRO A 486 -2.40 -4.17 -17.93
CA PRO A 486 -3.65 -4.90 -17.82
C PRO A 486 -3.45 -6.37 -17.38
N ALA A 487 -3.21 -6.62 -16.09
CA ALA A 487 -3.41 -7.94 -15.48
C ALA A 487 -3.51 -7.90 -13.94
N THR A 488 -4.05 -8.98 -13.37
CA THR A 488 -4.17 -9.20 -11.92
C THR A 488 -2.80 -9.52 -11.32
N PHE A 489 -2.24 -8.59 -10.54
CA PHE A 489 -1.04 -8.80 -9.74
C PHE A 489 -1.39 -9.54 -8.45
N GLU A 490 -0.76 -10.70 -8.17
CA GLU A 490 -0.87 -11.38 -6.86
C GLU A 490 0.42 -11.25 -6.07
N LEU A 491 0.35 -10.61 -4.89
CA LEU A 491 1.44 -10.54 -3.92
C LEU A 491 1.05 -11.25 -2.63
N THR A 492 1.76 -12.34 -2.34
CA THR A 492 1.66 -13.08 -1.08
C THR A 492 2.82 -12.70 -0.15
N ILE A 493 2.49 -12.32 1.09
CA ILE A 493 3.49 -12.05 2.15
C ILE A 493 3.13 -12.91 3.37
N ARG A 494 4.07 -13.71 3.90
CA ARG A 494 3.84 -14.59 5.08
C ARG A 494 5.06 -14.57 6.01
N ASP A 495 4.84 -14.69 7.31
CA ASP A 495 5.91 -14.84 8.32
C ASP A 495 7.05 -13.80 8.22
N SER A 496 6.80 -12.63 7.63
CA SER A 496 7.80 -11.59 7.35
C SER A 496 7.74 -10.45 8.38
N TYR A 497 8.89 -9.85 8.66
CA TYR A 497 9.03 -8.71 9.57
C TYR A 497 9.69 -7.52 8.86
N PHE A 498 8.95 -6.43 8.74
CA PHE A 498 9.46 -5.19 8.13
C PHE A 498 9.67 -4.18 9.24
N SER A 499 10.89 -3.68 9.43
CA SER A 499 11.18 -2.58 10.35
C SER A 499 11.60 -1.36 9.57
N HIS A 500 11.02 -0.20 9.87
CA HIS A 500 11.48 1.03 9.27
C HIS A 500 11.94 2.02 10.33
N ARG A 501 13.21 2.46 10.20
CA ARG A 501 13.79 3.55 10.98
C ARG A 501 14.14 4.72 10.04
N PRO A 502 13.35 5.80 10.05
CA PRO A 502 13.65 7.00 9.28
C PRO A 502 14.91 7.67 9.82
N VAL A 503 15.86 8.02 8.95
CA VAL A 503 17.10 8.70 9.33
C VAL A 503 17.02 10.23 9.16
N GLU A 504 15.98 10.73 8.48
CA GLU A 504 15.77 12.15 8.17
C GLU A 504 14.27 12.48 8.16
N SER A 505 13.91 13.78 8.17
CA SER A 505 12.53 14.32 8.26
C SER A 505 11.61 14.00 7.08
N GLY A 506 11.90 12.96 6.30
CA GLY A 506 11.09 12.49 5.18
C GLY A 506 9.89 11.65 5.64
N SER A 507 8.81 11.69 4.86
CA SER A 507 7.66 10.80 5.04
C SER A 507 8.06 9.35 4.75
N ALA A 508 7.86 8.46 5.71
CA ALA A 508 8.11 7.04 5.54
C ALA A 508 6.86 6.29 5.06
N THR A 509 6.69 6.14 3.74
CA THR A 509 5.53 5.44 3.20
C THR A 509 5.89 4.01 2.80
N ILE A 510 5.13 3.03 3.29
CA ILE A 510 5.09 1.68 2.74
C ILE A 510 4.06 1.67 1.60
N TYR A 511 4.54 1.56 0.37
CA TYR A 511 3.69 1.42 -0.82
C TYR A 511 3.51 -0.06 -1.13
N LEU A 512 2.26 -0.53 -1.11
CA LEU A 512 1.96 -1.93 -1.44
C LEU A 512 1.29 -2.06 -2.82
N ALA A 513 0.53 -1.05 -3.25
CA ALA A 513 0.00 -0.95 -4.62
C ALA A 513 -0.42 0.50 -4.91
N GLN A 514 0.07 1.06 -6.01
CA GLN A 514 -0.45 2.31 -6.59
C GLN A 514 -1.11 1.99 -7.93
N ASP A 515 -2.33 2.49 -8.13
CA ASP A 515 -3.02 2.65 -9.42
C ASP A 515 -3.58 1.42 -10.16
N TYR A 516 -3.40 0.18 -9.69
CA TYR A 516 -3.86 -1.05 -10.38
C TYR A 516 -4.70 -1.98 -9.51
N ASP A 517 -5.60 -2.77 -10.11
CA ASP A 517 -6.37 -3.81 -9.42
C ASP A 517 -5.44 -4.95 -8.95
N SER A 518 -4.83 -4.73 -7.79
CA SER A 518 -3.83 -5.62 -7.20
C SER A 518 -4.49 -6.55 -6.20
N HIS A 519 -4.17 -7.83 -6.20
CA HIS A 519 -4.56 -8.78 -5.17
C HIS A 519 -3.38 -8.98 -4.20
N VAL A 520 -3.48 -8.42 -3.00
CA VAL A 520 -2.47 -8.59 -1.95
C VAL A 520 -3.00 -9.60 -0.93
N ARG A 521 -2.33 -10.73 -0.80
CA ARG A 521 -2.68 -11.79 0.15
C ARG A 521 -1.68 -11.83 1.30
N PHE A 522 -2.13 -11.46 2.49
CA PHE A 522 -1.33 -11.64 3.69
C PHE A 522 -1.57 -13.04 4.26
N GLY A 523 -0.51 -13.83 4.44
CA GLY A 523 -0.54 -15.06 5.22
C GLY A 523 -0.41 -14.78 6.71
N ASP A 524 -0.14 -15.82 7.47
CA ASP A 524 0.05 -15.72 8.92
C ASP A 524 1.32 -14.91 9.27
N ASN A 525 1.31 -14.31 10.47
CA ASN A 525 2.46 -13.69 11.14
C ASN A 525 3.21 -12.58 10.37
N VAL A 526 2.54 -11.81 9.50
CA VAL A 526 3.15 -10.63 8.88
C VAL A 526 3.16 -9.46 9.87
N THR A 527 4.33 -8.90 10.16
CA THR A 527 4.50 -7.75 11.07
C THR A 527 5.19 -6.58 10.39
N PHE A 528 4.59 -5.40 10.45
CA PHE A 528 5.19 -4.13 10.07
C PHE A 528 5.48 -3.33 11.34
N ALA A 529 6.75 -3.25 11.73
CA ALA A 529 7.23 -2.43 12.84
C ALA A 529 7.69 -1.06 12.35
N VAL A 530 7.26 -0.01 13.04
CA VAL A 530 7.78 1.35 12.84
C VAL A 530 8.63 1.71 14.07
N GLU A 531 9.88 2.11 13.85
CA GLU A 531 10.82 2.44 14.92
C GLU A 531 11.34 3.87 14.77
N GLY A 532 11.45 4.63 15.87
CA GLY A 532 12.06 5.98 15.86
C GLY A 532 11.16 7.12 16.40
N GLU A 533 11.70 8.33 16.37
CA GLU A 533 11.04 9.59 16.77
C GLU A 533 10.63 10.36 15.50
N THR A 534 9.35 10.38 15.12
CA THR A 534 8.97 10.97 13.83
C THR A 534 7.52 11.50 13.77
N ASP A 535 7.36 12.64 13.08
CA ASP A 535 6.10 13.24 12.64
C ASP A 535 5.63 12.56 11.34
N HIS A 536 5.10 11.34 11.46
CA HIS A 536 4.66 10.56 10.31
C HIS A 536 3.24 10.93 9.90
N ARG A 537 3.09 11.39 8.65
CA ARG A 537 1.79 11.63 8.01
C ARG A 537 1.33 10.49 7.09
N ARG A 538 2.13 9.46 6.80
CA ARG A 538 1.74 8.36 5.89
C ARG A 538 2.51 7.12 6.30
N VAL A 539 1.84 6.02 6.63
CA VAL A 539 2.49 4.73 6.94
C VAL A 539 2.17 3.71 5.85
N PHE A 540 0.90 3.67 5.39
CA PHE A 540 0.45 2.79 4.31
C PHE A 540 -0.28 3.59 3.23
N SER A 541 0.00 3.27 1.96
CA SER A 541 -0.75 3.81 0.83
C SER A 541 -1.18 2.67 -0.10
N TYR A 542 -2.49 2.59 -0.34
CA TYR A 542 -3.12 1.72 -1.33
C TYR A 542 -4.03 2.57 -2.21
N THR A 543 -3.92 2.47 -3.53
CA THR A 543 -4.85 3.20 -4.42
C THR A 543 -5.98 2.29 -4.94
N ARG A 544 -5.67 1.02 -5.26
CA ARG A 544 -6.62 -0.03 -5.67
C ARG A 544 -6.06 -1.39 -5.27
N ALA A 545 -6.69 -2.12 -4.35
CA ALA A 545 -6.19 -3.45 -3.98
C ALA A 545 -7.28 -4.29 -3.31
N THR A 546 -7.40 -5.56 -3.69
CA THR A 546 -8.13 -6.57 -2.92
C THR A 546 -7.16 -7.18 -1.91
N ILE A 547 -7.43 -7.00 -0.62
CA ILE A 547 -6.61 -7.52 0.48
C ILE A 547 -7.29 -8.77 1.06
N THR A 548 -6.60 -9.91 1.00
CA THR A 548 -7.13 -11.20 1.48
C THR A 548 -6.21 -11.81 2.55
N GLY A 549 -6.74 -12.77 3.33
CA GLY A 549 -5.98 -13.51 4.37
C GLY A 549 -6.02 -12.87 5.77
N ARG A 550 -5.14 -13.28 6.70
CA ARG A 550 -5.06 -12.62 8.02
C ARG A 550 -4.30 -11.31 7.82
N GLY A 551 -5.00 -10.18 7.91
CA GLY A 551 -4.38 -8.88 7.70
C GLY A 551 -3.13 -8.69 8.58
N PRO A 552 -2.19 -7.83 8.16
CA PRO A 552 -0.91 -7.73 8.84
C PRO A 552 -1.04 -7.14 10.25
N THR A 553 -0.08 -7.47 11.11
CA THR A 553 0.12 -6.81 12.39
C THR A 553 0.96 -5.55 12.18
N ILE A 554 0.44 -4.37 12.54
CA ILE A 554 1.20 -3.13 12.59
C ILE A 554 1.68 -2.96 14.04
N ASP A 555 2.99 -3.07 14.26
CA ASP A 555 3.62 -2.90 15.57
C ASP A 555 4.15 -1.47 15.72
N LEU A 556 3.51 -0.71 16.61
CA LEU A 556 3.89 0.67 16.94
C LEU A 556 4.55 0.75 18.32
N THR A 557 4.86 -0.37 18.97
CA THR A 557 5.40 -0.39 20.35
C THR A 557 6.77 0.28 20.46
N LYS A 558 7.50 0.35 19.35
CA LYS A 558 8.84 0.97 19.25
C LYS A 558 8.82 2.37 18.63
N VAL A 559 7.65 2.90 18.27
CA VAL A 559 7.51 4.30 17.91
C VAL A 559 7.67 5.10 19.20
N ARG A 560 8.77 5.86 19.31
CA ARG A 560 8.88 6.83 20.38
C ARG A 560 7.86 7.91 20.10
N GLN A 561 6.93 8.09 21.02
CA GLN A 561 6.00 9.21 21.00
C GLN A 561 6.80 10.48 20.67
N PRO A 562 6.48 11.20 19.57
CA PRO A 562 7.09 12.48 19.32
C PRO A 562 6.84 13.34 20.55
N GLN A 563 7.90 13.88 21.14
CA GLN A 563 7.76 14.78 22.28
C GLN A 563 6.80 15.92 21.87
N ASP A 564 5.86 16.25 22.74
CA ASP A 564 4.98 17.40 22.61
C ASP A 564 5.79 18.65 22.27
N GLN A 565 5.28 19.41 21.32
CA GLN A 565 5.85 20.67 20.86
C GLN A 565 4.86 21.79 21.14
N VAL A 566 5.35 22.89 21.72
CA VAL A 566 4.57 24.13 21.84
C VAL A 566 4.39 24.68 20.44
N ARG A 567 3.16 24.61 19.90
CA ARG A 567 2.83 25.16 18.57
C ARG A 567 2.25 26.57 18.68
N TYR A 568 1.62 26.87 19.81
CA TYR A 568 1.02 28.17 20.08
C TYR A 568 1.38 28.61 21.49
N ALA A 569 1.66 29.91 21.63
CA ALA A 569 1.80 30.59 22.91
C ALA A 569 0.95 31.87 22.87
N GLY A 570 -0.02 31.98 23.78
CA GLY A 570 -0.82 33.18 23.99
C GLY A 570 -0.38 33.89 25.26
N VAL A 571 -0.41 35.23 25.27
CA VAL A 571 -0.11 35.99 26.51
C VAL A 571 -1.31 35.89 27.45
N ALA A 572 -1.10 35.35 28.65
CA ALA A 572 -2.11 35.30 29.70
C ALA A 572 -2.01 36.51 30.64
N ALA A 573 -0.78 36.91 30.98
CA ALA A 573 -0.48 38.18 31.64
C ALA A 573 0.82 38.77 31.06
N GLY A 574 0.78 40.05 30.68
CA GLY A 574 1.91 40.69 29.99
C GLY A 574 3.15 40.94 30.86
N GLY A 575 3.01 40.92 32.19
CA GLY A 575 4.09 41.32 33.11
C GLY A 575 4.53 42.77 32.91
N ARG A 576 5.76 43.13 33.34
CA ARG A 576 6.32 44.49 33.17
C ARG A 576 7.81 44.45 32.84
N GLY A 577 8.29 45.49 32.13
CA GLY A 577 9.72 45.70 31.84
C GLY A 577 10.30 44.81 30.75
N TYR A 578 9.46 44.12 29.98
CA TYR A 578 9.89 43.34 28.81
C TYR A 578 10.15 44.25 27.61
N ARG A 579 10.95 43.75 26.67
CA ARG A 579 11.26 44.41 25.39
C ARG A 579 10.96 43.47 24.22
N VAL A 580 10.64 44.04 23.07
CA VAL A 580 10.57 43.27 21.82
C VAL A 580 11.92 42.60 21.59
N GLY A 581 11.89 41.30 21.29
CA GLY A 581 13.06 40.45 21.11
C GLY A 581 13.42 39.59 22.33
N ASP A 582 12.84 39.84 23.51
CA ASP A 582 13.05 39.01 24.69
C ASP A 582 12.65 37.56 24.44
N LEU A 583 13.50 36.61 24.87
CA LEU A 583 13.23 35.18 24.80
C LEU A 583 12.73 34.66 26.15
N LEU A 584 11.47 34.25 26.17
CA LEU A 584 10.78 33.72 27.34
C LEU A 584 10.72 32.19 27.27
N THR A 585 10.88 31.56 28.43
CA THR A 585 10.84 30.10 28.59
C THR A 585 9.64 29.73 29.44
N PRO A 586 8.58 29.14 28.85
CA PRO A 586 7.43 28.66 29.62
C PRO A 586 7.88 27.62 30.66
N GLN A 587 7.46 27.80 31.91
CA GLN A 587 7.74 26.92 33.04
C GLN A 587 6.57 25.96 33.25
N GLY A 588 6.88 24.71 33.61
CA GLY A 588 5.91 23.64 33.83
C GLY A 588 5.99 22.55 32.75
N GLY A 589 5.17 21.50 32.89
CA GLY A 589 5.30 20.30 32.06
C GLY A 589 6.52 19.46 32.43
N THR A 590 6.82 18.45 31.61
CA THR A 590 8.07 17.66 31.68
C THR A 590 8.74 17.74 30.31
N TRP A 591 10.04 18.02 30.25
CA TRP A 591 10.73 18.29 28.99
C TRP A 591 12.15 17.75 28.95
N SER A 592 12.63 17.44 27.75
CA SER A 592 14.07 17.27 27.45
C SER A 592 14.67 18.57 26.91
N ARG A 593 13.86 19.41 26.27
CA ARG A 593 14.20 20.75 25.80
C ARG A 593 13.00 21.69 25.99
N THR A 594 13.16 22.80 26.71
CA THR A 594 12.08 23.78 26.87
C THR A 594 11.79 24.53 25.59
N ALA A 595 10.54 24.93 25.36
CA ALA A 595 10.18 25.88 24.31
C ALA A 595 10.75 27.28 24.62
N LYS A 596 10.96 28.07 23.56
CA LYS A 596 11.27 29.50 23.64
C LYS A 596 10.21 30.28 22.91
N VAL A 597 9.75 31.34 23.56
CA VAL A 597 8.67 32.19 23.10
C VAL A 597 9.24 33.61 23.06
N GLN A 598 9.34 34.19 21.86
CA GLN A 598 9.90 35.52 21.66
C GLN A 598 8.83 36.58 21.81
N VAL A 599 9.11 37.63 22.56
CA VAL A 599 8.24 38.81 22.67
C VAL A 599 8.29 39.59 21.36
N THR A 600 7.15 39.75 20.70
CA THR A 600 7.05 40.46 19.41
C THR A 600 6.40 41.84 19.55
N SER A 601 5.66 42.09 20.63
CA SER A 601 5.20 43.44 20.98
C SER A 601 5.04 43.65 22.48
N VAL A 602 5.28 44.89 22.92
CA VAL A 602 5.08 45.34 24.31
C VAL A 602 4.33 46.67 24.33
N SER A 603 3.63 46.96 25.43
CA SER A 603 3.04 48.28 25.69
C SER A 603 4.11 49.32 26.04
N ALA A 604 3.74 50.60 26.14
CA ALA A 604 4.66 51.66 26.60
C ALA A 604 5.23 51.40 28.01
N ALA A 605 4.53 50.62 28.83
CA ALA A 605 4.98 50.21 30.17
C ALA A 605 5.83 48.92 30.18
N GLY A 606 6.12 48.35 28.99
CA GLY A 606 6.88 47.11 28.85
C GLY A 606 6.07 45.86 29.21
N GLU A 607 4.73 45.91 29.14
CA GLU A 607 3.88 44.73 29.31
C GLU A 607 3.79 43.98 27.98
N VAL A 608 4.10 42.69 27.96
CA VAL A 608 4.03 41.85 26.76
C VAL A 608 2.60 41.83 26.21
N GLN A 609 2.44 42.16 24.93
CA GLN A 609 1.15 42.19 24.24
C GLN A 609 1.03 41.03 23.24
N ARG A 610 2.14 40.63 22.60
CA ARG A 610 2.20 39.47 21.72
C ARG A 610 3.52 38.74 21.88
N VAL A 611 3.44 37.44 21.62
CA VAL A 611 4.58 36.54 21.56
C VAL A 611 4.46 35.61 20.37
N ASP A 612 5.59 35.14 19.86
CA ASP A 612 5.67 34.07 18.86
C ASP A 612 6.57 32.94 19.37
N VAL A 613 6.28 31.70 18.97
CA VAL A 613 7.13 30.56 19.32
C VAL A 613 8.40 30.60 18.46
N SER A 614 9.56 30.76 19.10
CA SER A 614 10.87 30.78 18.44
C SER A 614 11.60 29.44 18.50
N ASP A 615 11.33 28.64 19.53
CA ASP A 615 11.71 27.22 19.63
C ASP A 615 10.50 26.47 20.21
N VAL A 616 10.06 25.43 19.52
CA VAL A 616 8.88 24.63 19.91
C VAL A 616 9.13 23.74 21.14
N GLY A 617 10.39 23.56 21.54
CA GLY A 617 10.77 22.67 22.64
C GLY A 617 10.56 21.19 22.31
N ALA A 618 10.65 20.36 23.33
CA ALA A 618 10.47 18.92 23.28
C ALA A 618 10.03 18.45 24.70
N TYR A 619 8.71 18.33 24.87
CA TYR A 619 8.03 18.03 26.13
C TYR A 619 7.50 16.58 26.13
N THR A 620 7.61 15.84 27.23
CA THR A 620 6.83 14.60 27.41
C THR A 620 5.45 14.86 28.00
N ALA A 621 5.24 16.06 28.56
CA ALA A 621 3.94 16.62 28.90
C ALA A 621 4.03 18.15 28.86
N LEU A 622 3.15 18.82 28.09
CA LEU A 622 3.09 20.29 28.06
C LEU A 622 2.72 20.89 29.43
N PRO A 623 3.14 22.12 29.73
CA PRO A 623 2.58 22.89 30.84
C PRO A 623 1.05 22.97 30.70
N GLN A 624 0.31 22.49 31.69
CA GLN A 624 -1.15 22.61 31.69
C GLN A 624 -1.57 24.02 32.11
N GLY A 625 -2.37 24.69 31.26
CA GLY A 625 -2.96 26.00 31.57
C GLY A 625 -1.99 27.19 31.40
N ILE A 626 -2.01 28.11 32.37
CA ILE A 626 -1.19 29.33 32.36
C ILE A 626 0.21 28.99 32.91
N ALA A 627 1.22 29.03 32.06
CA ALA A 627 2.62 28.82 32.39
C ALA A 627 3.28 30.15 32.78
N ALA A 628 3.94 30.19 33.94
CA ALA A 628 4.88 31.27 34.24
C ALA A 628 6.05 31.24 33.25
N THR A 629 6.66 32.38 32.94
CA THR A 629 7.84 32.42 32.07
C THR A 629 9.10 32.83 32.83
N THR A 630 10.25 32.36 32.36
CA THR A 630 11.59 32.86 32.76
C THR A 630 12.38 33.35 31.55
N GLY A 631 13.37 34.22 31.76
CA GLY A 631 14.09 34.89 30.67
C GLY A 631 13.51 36.26 30.31
N GLY A 632 14.11 36.92 29.32
CA GLY A 632 13.80 38.32 28.96
C GLY A 632 14.28 39.35 29.99
N SER A 633 14.02 40.65 29.73
CA SER A 633 14.39 41.75 30.64
C SER A 633 13.34 42.05 31.71
N GLY A 634 12.11 41.55 31.54
CA GLY A 634 10.98 41.84 32.41
C GLY A 634 10.72 40.81 33.51
N ARG A 635 9.60 40.98 34.23
CA ARG A 635 9.10 40.03 35.23
C ARG A 635 7.58 39.88 35.14
N GLY A 636 7.09 38.70 35.53
CA GLY A 636 5.67 38.43 35.71
C GLY A 636 4.87 38.17 34.43
N CYS A 637 5.53 37.93 33.29
CA CYS A 637 4.81 37.46 32.10
C CYS A 637 4.41 35.98 32.28
N THR A 638 3.15 35.69 31.99
CA THR A 638 2.63 34.32 31.90
C THR A 638 2.03 34.08 30.52
N VAL A 639 2.15 32.85 30.03
CA VAL A 639 1.66 32.45 28.72
C VAL A 639 0.77 31.22 28.84
N THR A 640 -0.31 31.15 28.05
CA THR A 640 -0.97 29.89 27.77
C THR A 640 -0.21 29.21 26.63
N VAL A 641 0.28 28.00 26.87
CA VAL A 641 0.87 27.19 25.80
C VAL A 641 -0.11 26.13 25.37
N SER A 642 -0.23 25.94 24.07
CA SER A 642 -0.90 24.77 23.52
C SER A 642 -0.03 24.13 22.44
N GLY A 643 -0.12 22.82 22.40
CA GLY A 643 0.54 21.96 21.43
C GLY A 643 -0.38 20.80 21.15
N GLY A 644 -0.11 20.08 20.08
CA GLY A 644 -0.85 18.88 19.74
C GLY A 644 0.13 17.76 19.45
N GLN A 645 -0.12 16.60 20.06
CA GLN A 645 0.37 15.34 19.53
C GLN A 645 -0.35 15.08 18.22
N GLY A 646 0.40 14.66 17.22
CA GLY A 646 -0.17 14.31 15.93
C GLY A 646 0.73 13.35 15.21
N ALA A 647 0.87 12.12 15.72
CA ALA A 647 1.06 11.01 14.81
C ALA A 647 -0.30 10.81 14.11
N THR A 648 -0.47 11.42 12.94
CA THR A 648 -1.66 11.16 12.12
C THR A 648 -1.33 10.02 11.17
N ILE A 649 -1.90 8.85 11.44
CA ILE A 649 -1.86 7.74 10.48
C ILE A 649 -2.87 8.08 9.38
N PHE A 650 -2.46 8.82 8.36
CA PHE A 650 -3.32 9.03 7.19
C PHE A 650 -3.31 7.76 6.34
N TRP A 651 -4.52 7.27 6.06
CA TRP A 651 -4.80 6.50 4.85
C TRP A 651 -5.08 7.50 3.73
N HIS A 652 -4.63 7.19 2.52
CA HIS A 652 -4.50 8.12 1.38
C HIS A 652 -5.74 9.03 1.11
N GLN A 653 -5.50 10.30 0.75
CA GLN A 653 -6.54 11.31 0.47
C GLN A 653 -7.27 11.13 -0.88
N ASP A 654 -6.68 10.45 -1.86
CA ASP A 654 -7.34 10.19 -3.17
C ASP A 654 -8.20 8.91 -3.15
N TYR A 655 -8.94 8.72 -2.06
CA TYR A 655 -9.78 7.54 -1.83
C TYR A 655 -10.94 7.51 -2.83
N LYS A 656 -10.97 6.51 -3.73
CA LYS A 656 -12.19 6.07 -4.40
C LYS A 656 -12.78 4.93 -3.57
N PRO A 657 -13.92 5.11 -2.87
CA PRO A 657 -14.46 4.11 -1.93
C PRO A 657 -14.73 2.71 -2.50
N SER A 658 -14.77 2.58 -3.82
CA SER A 658 -15.02 1.31 -4.50
C SER A 658 -13.79 0.43 -4.75
N SER A 659 -12.57 0.87 -4.41
CA SER A 659 -11.33 0.22 -4.93
C SER A 659 -10.51 -0.62 -3.94
N VAL A 660 -10.87 -0.66 -2.66
CA VAL A 660 -10.19 -1.54 -1.68
C VAL A 660 -11.20 -2.46 -1.01
N ARG A 661 -11.03 -3.78 -1.20
CA ARG A 661 -11.91 -4.81 -0.64
C ARG A 661 -11.12 -5.64 0.36
N PHE A 662 -11.71 -5.91 1.52
CA PHE A 662 -11.17 -6.85 2.50
C PHE A 662 -12.07 -8.08 2.54
N ASP A 663 -11.47 -9.27 2.43
CA ASP A 663 -12.20 -10.50 2.70
C ASP A 663 -12.68 -10.53 4.16
N ARG A 664 -13.83 -11.16 4.41
CA ARG A 664 -14.38 -11.32 5.76
C ARG A 664 -13.37 -12.01 6.69
N GLY A 665 -12.84 -11.27 7.67
CA GLY A 665 -11.82 -11.76 8.62
C GLY A 665 -10.40 -11.24 8.38
N ALA A 666 -10.16 -10.50 7.29
CA ALA A 666 -8.88 -9.88 6.96
C ALA A 666 -8.62 -8.55 7.69
N GLY A 667 -8.81 -8.53 9.02
CA GLY A 667 -8.57 -7.35 9.84
C GLY A 667 -7.08 -7.01 9.95
N VAL A 668 -6.73 -5.73 9.85
CA VAL A 668 -5.40 -5.22 10.21
C VAL A 668 -5.33 -5.15 11.74
N LYS A 669 -4.37 -5.85 12.35
CA LYS A 669 -4.17 -5.79 13.80
C LYS A 669 -3.17 -4.68 14.12
N VAL A 670 -3.58 -3.63 14.82
CA VAL A 670 -2.65 -2.59 15.29
C VAL A 670 -2.29 -2.89 16.75
N ILE A 671 -1.00 -3.11 17.02
CA ILE A 671 -0.47 -3.16 18.39
C ILE A 671 0.07 -1.76 18.68
N ALA A 672 -0.79 -0.92 19.24
CA ALA A 672 -0.43 0.45 19.61
C ALA A 672 0.38 0.45 20.92
N GLY A 673 1.46 1.24 20.95
CA GLY A 673 2.01 1.72 22.22
C GLY A 673 1.00 2.63 22.96
N PRO A 674 1.27 2.99 24.22
CA PRO A 674 0.29 3.70 25.02
C PRO A 674 -0.02 5.08 24.42
N THR A 675 -1.32 5.36 24.21
CA THR A 675 -2.04 6.64 24.43
C THR A 675 -2.56 7.56 23.32
N TYR A 676 -2.30 7.45 22.00
CA TYR A 676 -3.03 8.33 21.06
C TYR A 676 -3.01 7.91 19.58
N VAL A 677 -4.20 7.73 18.97
CA VAL A 677 -4.41 7.64 17.50
C VAL A 677 -5.39 8.76 17.12
N LYS A 678 -4.93 9.76 16.37
CA LYS A 678 -5.68 11.01 16.13
C LYS A 678 -6.76 10.92 15.07
N ASP A 679 -6.60 10.06 14.06
CA ASP A 679 -7.59 9.87 12.99
C ASP A 679 -7.38 8.47 12.37
N LEU A 680 -8.43 7.64 12.29
CA LEU A 680 -8.48 6.47 11.42
C LEU A 680 -9.46 6.77 10.28
N TRP A 681 -8.94 7.22 9.14
CA TRP A 681 -9.74 7.48 7.94
C TRP A 681 -9.80 6.21 7.08
N GLY A 682 -10.95 5.56 6.95
CA GLY A 682 -11.09 4.38 6.09
C GLY A 682 -12.53 3.94 5.92
N GLY A 683 -13.11 4.20 4.74
CA GLY A 683 -14.43 3.71 4.37
C GLY A 683 -14.38 2.30 3.78
N ALA A 684 -13.70 1.35 4.45
CA ALA A 684 -13.63 -0.03 3.98
C ALA A 684 -15.05 -0.62 3.91
N VAL A 685 -15.40 -1.24 2.79
CA VAL A 685 -16.67 -1.93 2.59
C VAL A 685 -16.41 -3.41 2.26
N ASP A 686 -17.25 -4.31 2.74
CA ASP A 686 -17.20 -5.73 2.35
C ASP A 686 -17.73 -5.95 0.91
N ASP A 687 -17.73 -7.19 0.44
CA ASP A 687 -18.26 -7.56 -0.91
C ASP A 687 -19.74 -7.18 -1.11
N ASN A 688 -20.48 -6.89 -0.04
CA ASN A 688 -21.86 -6.44 -0.07
C ASN A 688 -21.99 -4.91 0.08
N ASN A 689 -20.89 -4.17 -0.05
CA ASN A 689 -20.84 -2.73 0.12
C ASN A 689 -21.18 -2.25 1.56
N THR A 690 -21.02 -3.12 2.56
CA THR A 690 -21.32 -2.84 3.97
C THR A 690 -20.09 -2.23 4.63
N PRO A 691 -20.17 -1.04 5.26
CA PRO A 691 -19.06 -0.44 5.99
C PRO A 691 -18.52 -1.38 7.08
N PHE A 692 -17.22 -1.62 7.07
CA PHE A 692 -16.53 -2.57 7.93
C PHE A 692 -16.36 -2.01 9.36
N ALA A 693 -17.45 -1.96 10.15
CA ALA A 693 -17.38 -1.55 11.56
C ALA A 693 -16.82 -2.65 12.49
N ALA A 694 -16.65 -3.89 12.01
CA ALA A 694 -16.27 -5.05 12.82
C ALA A 694 -14.78 -5.42 12.80
N ALA A 695 -13.92 -4.69 12.07
CA ALA A 695 -12.48 -5.05 11.92
C ALA A 695 -11.55 -4.46 12.98
N VAL A 696 -12.02 -3.61 13.89
CA VAL A 696 -11.19 -3.06 14.98
C VAL A 696 -11.43 -3.87 16.24
N HIS A 697 -10.60 -4.89 16.48
CA HIS A 697 -10.64 -5.64 17.73
C HIS A 697 -10.13 -4.75 18.88
N GLU A 698 -10.88 -4.81 20.00
CA GLU A 698 -10.74 -4.10 21.27
C GLU A 698 -9.37 -3.48 21.58
N PHE A 699 -9.35 -2.15 21.73
CA PHE A 699 -8.33 -1.42 22.47
C PHE A 699 -8.85 -1.16 23.88
N PRO A 700 -8.34 -1.82 24.93
CA PRO A 700 -8.87 -1.62 26.29
C PRO A 700 -8.67 -0.20 26.83
N ASP A 701 -7.68 0.57 26.32
CA ASP A 701 -7.22 1.82 26.95
C ASP A 701 -6.90 2.99 25.99
N THR A 702 -7.41 2.98 24.74
CA THR A 702 -7.04 4.01 23.75
C THR A 702 -8.16 5.05 23.55
N PHE A 703 -7.84 6.33 23.73
CA PHE A 703 -8.75 7.45 23.44
C PHE A 703 -8.82 7.68 21.92
N TYR A 704 -10.03 7.75 21.36
CA TYR A 704 -10.27 7.97 19.94
C TYR A 704 -10.92 9.33 19.72
N GLU A 705 -10.29 10.18 18.92
CA GLU A 705 -10.84 11.45 18.45
C GLU A 705 -10.99 11.33 16.93
N GLY A 706 -12.14 11.67 16.33
CA GLY A 706 -12.30 11.50 14.89
C GLY A 706 -13.46 12.32 14.31
N ILE A 707 -13.23 12.92 13.15
CA ILE A 707 -14.22 13.65 12.37
C ILE A 707 -14.69 12.75 11.22
N HIS A 708 -15.89 12.17 11.34
CA HIS A 708 -16.53 11.47 10.23
C HIS A 708 -17.14 12.48 9.26
N ASN A 709 -16.48 12.73 8.13
CA ASN A 709 -17.11 13.42 7.01
C ASN A 709 -17.78 12.37 6.10
N LEU A 710 -19.03 12.01 6.41
CA LEU A 710 -19.82 11.03 5.65
C LEU A 710 -20.33 11.56 4.29
N GLY A 711 -19.96 12.80 3.90
CA GLY A 711 -20.48 13.47 2.71
C GLY A 711 -19.98 12.96 1.35
N GLY A 712 -19.09 11.96 1.30
CA GLY A 712 -18.49 11.47 0.04
C GLY A 712 -19.15 10.26 -0.60
N ALA A 713 -20.08 9.58 0.08
CA ALA A 713 -20.74 8.39 -0.47
C ALA A 713 -21.93 8.83 -1.35
N HIS A 714 -21.70 8.95 -2.66
CA HIS A 714 -22.77 9.16 -3.63
C HIS A 714 -23.79 8.00 -3.59
N GLY A 715 -25.00 8.29 -3.11
CA GLY A 715 -26.23 7.69 -3.66
C GLY A 715 -26.86 6.44 -3.02
N TYR A 716 -26.45 5.95 -1.84
CA TYR A 716 -27.13 4.81 -1.21
C TYR A 716 -27.52 5.07 0.25
N ASN A 717 -28.78 4.78 0.56
CA ASN A 717 -29.44 4.96 1.86
C ASN A 717 -29.12 3.76 2.78
N PRO A 718 -28.35 3.90 3.88
CA PRO A 718 -28.06 2.79 4.79
C PRO A 718 -29.20 2.64 5.81
N ALA A 719 -30.34 2.10 5.38
CA ALA A 719 -31.39 1.67 6.30
C ALA A 719 -31.01 0.32 6.91
N GLY A 720 -30.19 0.29 7.98
CA GLY A 720 -29.83 -1.01 8.59
C GLY A 720 -28.88 -1.07 9.79
N LEU A 721 -28.43 0.04 10.38
CA LEU A 721 -27.56 -0.01 11.57
C LEU A 721 -28.39 0.18 12.85
N TYR A 722 -28.80 -0.93 13.48
CA TYR A 722 -29.38 -0.93 14.82
C TYR A 722 -28.29 -1.04 15.91
N ALA A 723 -28.40 -0.21 16.94
CA ALA A 723 -27.41 -0.02 18.02
C ALA A 723 -27.35 -1.15 19.08
N GLU A 724 -28.15 -2.21 18.96
CA GLU A 724 -28.26 -3.26 20.00
C GLU A 724 -27.00 -4.13 20.14
N ARG A 725 -25.95 -3.94 19.32
CA ARG A 725 -24.72 -4.76 19.35
C ARG A 725 -23.49 -4.10 19.99
N PHE A 726 -23.57 -2.88 20.53
CA PHE A 726 -22.37 -2.15 21.02
C PHE A 726 -22.59 -1.35 22.32
N PRO A 727 -22.65 -2.00 23.50
CA PRO A 727 -22.93 -1.31 24.77
C PRO A 727 -21.77 -0.46 25.34
N ASN A 728 -20.54 -0.57 24.80
CA ASN A 728 -19.33 0.02 25.41
C ASN A 728 -18.64 1.12 24.57
N LEU A 729 -19.19 1.52 23.42
CA LEU A 729 -18.54 2.50 22.54
C LEU A 729 -18.92 3.94 22.96
N LYS A 730 -17.99 4.68 23.58
CA LYS A 730 -18.16 6.12 23.87
C LYS A 730 -17.74 6.94 22.66
N HIS A 731 -18.69 7.45 21.88
CA HIS A 731 -18.40 8.45 20.85
C HIS A 731 -18.35 9.86 21.47
N SER A 732 -17.29 10.63 21.21
CA SER A 732 -17.30 12.08 21.37
C SER A 732 -16.96 12.71 20.02
N ILE A 733 -17.87 13.52 19.48
CA ILE A 733 -17.67 14.22 18.19
C ILE A 733 -17.40 15.69 18.53
N ARG A 734 -16.20 16.19 18.22
CA ARG A 734 -15.87 17.63 18.24
C ARG A 734 -15.59 18.11 16.82
N LYS A 735 -16.30 19.14 16.36
CA LYS A 735 -15.92 19.92 15.17
C LYS A 735 -15.14 21.15 15.66
N LEU A 736 -13.88 21.25 15.28
CA LEU A 736 -13.08 22.46 15.50
C LEU A 736 -13.54 23.51 14.47
N VAL A 737 -14.09 24.64 14.92
CA VAL A 737 -14.28 25.84 14.08
C VAL A 737 -13.29 26.88 14.60
N PHE A 738 -12.49 27.47 13.70
CA PHE A 738 -11.54 28.51 14.04
C PHE A 738 -12.31 29.77 14.52
N GLY A 739 -12.13 30.13 15.80
CA GLY A 739 -12.63 31.37 16.41
C GLY A 739 -13.53 31.15 17.63
N GLU A 740 -13.03 31.56 18.80
CA GLU A 740 -13.71 31.68 20.12
C GLU A 740 -14.56 30.49 20.62
N GLU A 741 -14.02 29.71 21.56
CA GLU A 741 -14.79 28.73 22.33
C GLU A 741 -15.83 29.41 23.23
N THR A 742 -17.11 29.31 22.85
CA THR A 742 -18.24 29.49 23.77
C THR A 742 -19.14 28.25 23.76
N GLY A 743 -18.73 27.21 24.50
CA GLY A 743 -19.61 26.21 25.15
C GLY A 743 -20.82 25.62 24.40
N SER A 744 -20.83 25.57 23.07
CA SER A 744 -21.98 25.10 22.27
C SER A 744 -21.49 24.16 21.17
N TYR A 745 -21.95 22.91 21.19
CA TYR A 745 -21.67 21.94 20.12
C TYR A 745 -22.54 22.26 18.90
N TYR A 746 -21.91 22.52 17.76
CA TYR A 746 -22.56 22.89 16.50
C TYR A 746 -22.50 21.73 15.51
N MET A 747 -23.67 21.26 15.05
CA MET A 747 -23.80 20.24 14.02
C MET A 747 -24.38 20.86 12.75
N GLU A 748 -23.67 20.70 11.64
CA GLU A 748 -24.09 21.19 10.32
C GLU A 748 -24.26 20.01 9.39
N ILE A 749 -25.46 19.83 8.86
CA ILE A 749 -25.79 18.71 7.98
C ILE A 749 -26.33 19.26 6.65
N SER A 750 -25.68 18.90 5.54
CA SER A 750 -26.09 19.25 4.18
C SER A 750 -26.70 18.04 3.48
N TYR A 751 -27.90 18.20 2.91
CA TYR A 751 -28.63 17.13 2.21
C TYR A 751 -28.76 17.41 0.71
N ASN A 752 -28.65 16.36 -0.12
CA ASN A 752 -28.79 16.41 -1.59
C ASN A 752 -29.85 15.42 -2.15
N SER A 753 -30.73 14.83 -1.33
CA SER A 753 -31.75 13.87 -1.82
C SER A 753 -33.18 14.20 -1.36
N ALA A 754 -34.15 13.72 -2.13
CA ALA A 754 -35.52 14.26 -2.22
C ALA A 754 -36.49 13.92 -1.06
N THR A 755 -36.08 13.21 0.00
CA THR A 755 -36.90 13.01 1.22
C THR A 755 -36.09 12.24 2.29
N PRO A 756 -35.35 12.92 3.18
CA PRO A 756 -34.74 12.25 4.33
C PRO A 756 -35.70 12.23 5.52
N SER A 757 -35.76 11.09 6.23
CA SER A 757 -36.20 11.03 7.63
C SER A 757 -34.95 10.88 8.50
N LEU A 758 -34.80 11.71 9.55
CA LEU A 758 -33.73 11.55 10.54
C LEU A 758 -34.28 10.83 11.77
N PRO A 759 -33.82 9.60 12.08
CA PRO A 759 -33.95 9.05 13.41
C PRO A 759 -32.90 9.69 14.33
N VAL A 760 -33.33 10.63 15.19
CA VAL A 760 -32.49 11.18 16.25
C VAL A 760 -32.61 10.28 17.47
N ALA A 761 -31.66 9.35 17.67
CA ALA A 761 -31.68 8.41 18.80
C ALA A 761 -30.46 8.59 19.71
N ASN A 762 -30.70 8.62 21.03
CA ASN A 762 -29.74 8.64 22.14
C ASN A 762 -28.72 9.79 22.11
N LEU A 763 -29.10 10.92 22.67
CA LEU A 763 -28.22 12.08 22.87
C LEU A 763 -28.10 12.33 24.37
N LEU A 764 -26.88 12.29 24.90
CA LEU A 764 -26.60 12.50 26.33
C LEU A 764 -26.38 13.97 26.70
N ASP A 765 -26.33 14.88 25.72
CA ASP A 765 -26.04 16.29 25.94
C ASP A 765 -27.28 17.15 26.16
N ARG A 766 -27.15 18.20 26.96
CA ARG A 766 -28.26 19.08 27.37
C ARG A 766 -28.66 20.12 26.31
N LYS A 767 -27.82 20.36 25.29
CA LYS A 767 -28.12 21.34 24.22
C LYS A 767 -27.50 20.95 22.88
N ILE A 768 -28.29 20.97 21.81
CA ILE A 768 -27.86 20.69 20.44
C ILE A 768 -28.36 21.78 19.51
N THR A 769 -27.46 22.31 18.68
CA THR A 769 -27.81 23.18 17.56
C THR A 769 -27.61 22.44 16.24
N MET A 770 -28.69 22.26 15.48
CA MET A 770 -28.71 21.66 14.15
C MET A 770 -28.95 22.74 13.10
N ARG A 771 -28.04 22.92 12.14
CA ARG A 771 -28.28 23.74 10.94
C ARG A 771 -28.50 22.86 9.72
N ILE A 772 -29.60 23.08 9.00
CA ILE A 772 -29.98 22.31 7.80
C ILE A 772 -29.79 23.21 6.57
N GLN A 773 -28.94 22.80 5.62
CA GLN A 773 -28.65 23.51 4.36
C GLN A 773 -28.94 22.61 3.14
N GLY A 774 -29.53 23.19 2.08
CA GLY A 774 -29.94 22.48 0.86
C GLY A 774 -30.74 23.37 -0.10
N THR A 775 -30.76 23.04 -1.39
CA THR A 775 -31.40 23.83 -2.46
C THR A 775 -32.88 23.45 -2.65
N ASN A 776 -33.79 24.41 -2.51
CA ASN A 776 -35.20 24.38 -2.95
C ASN A 776 -36.05 23.13 -2.62
N TYR A 777 -36.00 22.62 -1.38
CA TYR A 777 -36.89 21.51 -0.96
C TYR A 777 -37.98 21.96 0.00
N ASP A 778 -39.24 21.97 -0.44
CA ASP A 778 -40.42 22.14 0.40
C ASP A 778 -40.85 20.77 0.96
N GLY A 779 -40.89 20.60 2.29
CA GLY A 779 -41.49 19.40 2.93
C GLY A 779 -40.56 18.45 3.67
N THR A 780 -39.40 18.91 4.16
CA THR A 780 -38.55 18.07 5.04
C THR A 780 -39.24 17.87 6.40
N VAL A 781 -39.57 16.63 6.78
CA VAL A 781 -40.22 16.30 8.05
C VAL A 781 -39.20 15.75 9.05
N LEU A 782 -39.00 16.46 10.17
CA LEU A 782 -38.29 15.94 11.34
C LEU A 782 -39.22 14.98 12.08
N THR A 783 -38.80 13.73 12.23
CA THR A 783 -39.53 12.70 12.98
C THR A 783 -39.59 13.10 14.46
N PRO A 784 -40.70 12.83 15.18
CA PRO A 784 -40.81 13.19 16.60
C PRO A 784 -39.66 12.61 17.42
N ILE A 785 -39.08 13.41 18.31
CA ILE A 785 -38.00 12.96 19.21
C ILE A 785 -38.60 11.97 20.21
N ASP A 786 -37.96 10.82 20.39
CA ASP A 786 -38.32 9.89 21.46
C ASP A 786 -37.94 10.50 22.81
N LYS A 787 -38.94 11.09 23.47
CA LYS A 787 -38.78 11.84 24.72
C LYS A 787 -38.27 10.97 25.87
N THR A 788 -38.38 9.64 25.77
CA THR A 788 -37.87 8.71 26.80
C THR A 788 -36.35 8.60 26.80
N LYS A 789 -35.67 9.13 25.77
CA LYS A 789 -34.23 8.98 25.52
C LYS A 789 -33.42 10.27 25.61
N VAL A 790 -34.05 11.39 26.01
CA VAL A 790 -33.37 12.69 26.17
C VAL A 790 -33.31 13.10 27.64
N PRO A 791 -32.23 13.76 28.10
CA PRO A 791 -32.13 14.29 29.46
C PRO A 791 -33.22 15.30 29.78
N GLY A 792 -33.51 15.47 31.07
CA GLY A 792 -34.60 16.29 31.59
C GLY A 792 -34.52 17.80 31.37
N ASP A 793 -33.52 18.29 30.66
CA ASP A 793 -33.23 19.69 30.39
C ASP A 793 -32.67 19.90 28.96
N PHE A 794 -33.10 19.05 28.03
CA PHE A 794 -32.66 19.04 26.64
C PHE A 794 -33.18 20.26 25.84
N GLU A 795 -32.26 21.01 25.23
CA GLU A 795 -32.54 22.11 24.30
C GLU A 795 -32.12 21.72 22.88
N LEU A 796 -33.07 21.71 21.95
CA LEU A 796 -32.81 21.56 20.52
C LEU A 796 -33.02 22.89 19.79
N VAL A 797 -32.00 23.38 19.11
CA VAL A 797 -32.06 24.55 18.22
C VAL A 797 -31.97 24.06 16.78
N VAL A 798 -33.04 24.20 15.99
CA VAL A 798 -33.05 23.87 14.56
C VAL A 798 -33.00 25.15 13.76
N VAL A 799 -31.95 25.34 12.95
CA VAL A 799 -31.79 26.48 12.04
C VAL A 799 -32.05 26.01 10.61
N ASN A 800 -33.13 26.49 10.00
CA ASN A 800 -33.43 26.22 8.59
C ASN A 800 -32.66 27.22 7.72
N ALA A 801 -31.52 26.80 7.16
CA ALA A 801 -30.76 27.60 6.21
C ALA A 801 -31.01 27.19 4.75
N THR A 802 -32.10 26.45 4.49
CA THR A 802 -32.56 26.11 3.14
C THR A 802 -33.51 27.19 2.60
N ALA A 803 -33.82 27.13 1.30
CA ALA A 803 -34.83 27.99 0.68
C ALA A 803 -36.29 27.48 0.87
N GLY A 804 -36.49 26.27 1.39
CA GLY A 804 -37.81 25.64 1.56
C GLY A 804 -38.24 25.49 3.02
N ARG A 805 -39.43 24.94 3.26
CA ARG A 805 -39.99 24.73 4.61
C ARG A 805 -39.56 23.40 5.25
N ILE A 806 -39.20 23.46 6.54
CA ILE A 806 -38.96 22.29 7.39
C ILE A 806 -40.13 22.13 8.36
N THR A 807 -40.69 20.94 8.53
CA THR A 807 -41.75 20.64 9.50
C THR A 807 -41.25 19.71 10.60
N SER A 808 -41.53 20.01 11.87
CA SER A 808 -41.25 19.14 13.03
C SER A 808 -42.44 19.19 13.97
N ASP A 809 -43.04 18.05 14.32
CA ASP A 809 -44.22 18.00 15.21
C ASP A 809 -45.33 19.00 14.83
N ASN A 810 -45.63 19.10 13.52
CA ASN A 810 -46.58 20.06 12.93
C ASN A 810 -46.18 21.55 13.03
N ILE A 811 -44.95 21.87 13.43
CA ILE A 811 -44.37 23.22 13.43
C ILE A 811 -43.57 23.42 12.14
N VAL A 812 -43.94 24.42 11.34
CA VAL A 812 -43.24 24.81 10.12
C VAL A 812 -42.15 25.83 10.44
N ILE A 813 -40.87 25.52 10.20
CA ILE A 813 -39.72 26.43 10.31
C ILE A 813 -39.43 27.03 8.92
N PRO A 814 -39.66 28.34 8.70
CA PRO A 814 -39.38 28.99 7.42
C PRO A 814 -37.88 29.05 7.07
N ALA A 815 -37.59 29.28 5.79
CA ALA A 815 -36.24 29.52 5.30
C ALA A 815 -35.57 30.70 6.02
N GLY A 816 -34.31 30.52 6.45
CA GLY A 816 -33.51 31.52 7.16
C GLY A 816 -33.76 31.62 8.67
N GLU A 817 -34.73 30.88 9.21
CA GLU A 817 -35.19 31.03 10.59
C GLU A 817 -34.73 29.89 11.51
N ALA A 818 -34.72 30.15 12.82
CA ALA A 818 -34.41 29.17 13.86
C ALA A 818 -35.62 28.84 14.74
N LEU A 819 -35.70 27.60 15.22
CA LEU A 819 -36.65 27.13 16.21
C LEU A 819 -35.88 26.54 17.40
N THR A 820 -36.13 27.06 18.61
CA THR A 820 -35.58 26.46 19.84
C THR A 820 -36.70 25.75 20.59
N VAL A 821 -36.52 24.45 20.83
CA VAL A 821 -37.42 23.60 21.61
C VAL A 821 -36.71 23.17 22.88
N ARG A 822 -37.28 23.50 24.04
CA ARG A 822 -36.79 23.02 25.34
C ARG A 822 -37.74 21.98 25.90
N TYR A 823 -37.16 20.86 26.34
CA TYR A 823 -37.86 19.78 27.02
C TYR A 823 -37.45 19.80 28.49
N SER A 824 -38.42 19.98 29.39
CA SER A 824 -38.21 19.85 30.84
C SER A 824 -38.74 18.52 31.35
N SER A 825 -38.00 17.86 32.24
CA SER A 825 -38.21 16.47 32.71
C SER A 825 -39.53 16.17 33.42
N LEU A 826 -40.34 17.17 33.76
CA LEU A 826 -41.40 16.98 34.75
C LEU A 826 -42.82 17.30 34.28
N ASP A 827 -43.03 17.74 33.04
CA ASP A 827 -44.39 17.88 32.50
C ASP A 827 -44.41 17.70 30.98
N SER A 828 -45.52 17.18 30.44
CA SER A 828 -45.75 16.98 28.99
C SER A 828 -45.84 18.28 28.16
N THR A 829 -45.49 19.43 28.75
CA THR A 829 -45.61 20.75 28.14
C THR A 829 -44.31 21.15 27.43
N MET A 830 -44.41 21.33 26.12
CA MET A 830 -43.32 21.83 25.28
C MET A 830 -43.22 23.36 25.44
N ALA A 831 -42.09 23.86 25.93
CA ALA A 831 -41.81 25.29 25.93
C ALA A 831 -41.10 25.67 24.62
N VAL A 832 -41.81 26.40 23.75
CA VAL A 832 -41.26 26.91 22.49
C VAL A 832 -40.90 28.39 22.71
N ALA A 833 -39.61 28.71 22.68
CA ALA A 833 -39.15 30.09 22.63
C ALA A 833 -38.92 30.48 21.16
N LYS A 834 -39.56 31.57 20.71
CA LYS A 834 -39.66 31.93 19.29
C LYS A 834 -39.04 33.30 19.02
N THR A 835 -38.29 33.42 17.93
CA THR A 835 -37.76 34.68 17.40
C THR A 835 -37.98 34.72 15.89
N TRP A 836 -39.18 35.05 15.40
CA TRP A 836 -39.44 35.33 13.97
C TRP A 836 -40.04 36.73 13.81
N SER A 837 -39.90 37.30 12.61
CA SER A 837 -40.58 38.53 12.16
C SER A 837 -41.86 38.28 11.35
N THR A 838 -42.21 37.02 11.03
CA THR A 838 -43.35 36.66 10.15
C THR A 838 -44.44 35.80 10.84
N PRO A 839 -45.72 35.94 10.45
CA PRO A 839 -46.85 35.20 11.03
C PRO A 839 -46.89 33.72 10.63
N PHE A 840 -47.48 32.87 11.47
CA PHE A 840 -47.53 31.40 11.25
C PHE A 840 -48.94 30.80 11.41
N ARG A 841 -49.15 29.59 10.88
CA ARG A 841 -50.39 28.80 11.01
C ARG A 841 -50.16 27.62 11.96
N LEU A 842 -51.13 27.35 12.84
CA LEU A 842 -51.23 26.13 13.64
C LEU A 842 -52.41 25.32 13.10
N ALA A 843 -52.14 24.17 12.48
CA ALA A 843 -53.17 23.30 11.91
C ALA A 843 -53.21 21.98 12.68
N GLY A 844 -54.36 21.69 13.31
CA GLY A 844 -54.76 20.36 13.77
C GLY A 844 -54.00 19.79 14.98
N ALA A 845 -54.57 19.94 16.18
CA ALA A 845 -54.27 19.03 17.29
C ALA A 845 -55.47 18.89 18.23
N ARG A 846 -55.84 17.63 18.54
CA ARG A 846 -56.81 17.26 19.56
C ARG A 846 -56.09 17.27 20.92
N SER A 847 -56.76 17.87 21.92
CA SER A 847 -56.43 17.86 23.35
C SER A 847 -55.00 18.23 23.75
N ASN A 848 -54.79 19.50 24.13
CA ASN A 848 -54.23 19.92 25.43
C ASN A 848 -54.13 21.46 25.50
N THR A 849 -54.18 22.00 26.71
CA THR A 849 -54.17 23.44 27.05
C THR A 849 -52.80 24.05 26.78
N TYR A 850 -52.75 25.24 26.17
CA TYR A 850 -51.51 26.01 25.98
C TYR A 850 -51.59 27.34 26.74
N THR A 851 -50.55 27.67 27.50
CA THR A 851 -50.36 29.00 28.11
C THR A 851 -49.27 29.72 27.33
N VAL A 852 -49.63 30.82 26.66
CA VAL A 852 -48.66 31.70 25.98
C VAL A 852 -48.27 32.81 26.95
N THR A 853 -47.07 32.74 27.50
CA THR A 853 -46.45 33.83 28.25
C THR A 853 -45.31 34.42 27.43
N GLY A 854 -45.54 35.60 26.85
CA GLY A 854 -44.53 36.40 26.17
C GLY A 854 -45.04 37.80 25.90
N ALA A 855 -44.34 38.81 26.41
CA ALA A 855 -44.63 40.21 26.16
C ALA A 855 -44.38 40.54 24.67
N HIS A 856 -45.37 41.15 24.01
CA HIS A 856 -45.25 41.65 22.64
C HIS A 856 -45.67 43.13 22.61
N ILE A 857 -44.92 43.97 21.89
CA ILE A 857 -45.19 45.40 21.66
C ILE A 857 -46.16 45.62 20.48
N GLY A 858 -46.54 44.57 19.73
CA GLY A 858 -47.55 44.64 18.67
C GLY A 858 -48.55 43.50 18.82
N GLY A 859 -49.77 43.83 19.22
CA GLY A 859 -50.80 42.90 19.72
C GLY A 859 -51.17 41.71 18.82
N LEU A 860 -51.91 40.78 19.42
CA LEU A 860 -52.40 39.53 18.84
C LEU A 860 -53.47 39.82 17.76
N GLN A 861 -53.23 39.55 16.47
CA GLN A 861 -54.11 40.02 15.38
C GLN A 861 -55.09 39.03 14.74
N ALA A 862 -55.01 37.69 14.95
CA ALA A 862 -56.10 36.79 14.49
C ALA A 862 -56.06 35.36 15.09
N VAL A 863 -57.25 34.80 15.37
CA VAL A 863 -57.49 33.37 15.65
C VAL A 863 -58.71 32.93 14.82
N ARG A 864 -58.60 31.87 14.02
CA ARG A 864 -59.75 31.28 13.28
C ARG A 864 -60.16 29.97 13.95
N MET A 865 -61.41 29.86 14.39
CA MET A 865 -61.95 28.63 14.99
C MET A 865 -62.86 27.90 14.00
N VAL A 866 -62.76 26.58 13.97
CA VAL A 866 -63.70 25.68 13.29
C VAL A 866 -64.31 24.83 14.40
N ASP A 867 -65.63 24.90 14.50
CA ASP A 867 -66.55 24.27 15.46
C ASP A 867 -66.85 25.00 16.77
N GLY A 868 -68.16 25.15 17.01
CA GLY A 868 -68.78 26.02 18.00
C GLY A 868 -68.60 25.58 19.45
N ASN A 869 -68.68 26.58 20.33
CA ASN A 869 -68.51 26.58 21.78
C ASN A 869 -67.09 26.47 22.32
N ARG A 870 -66.32 27.58 22.28
CA ARG A 870 -65.27 27.92 23.27
C ARG A 870 -65.09 29.43 23.46
N THR A 871 -64.74 29.81 24.69
CA THR A 871 -64.60 31.19 25.21
C THR A 871 -63.21 31.78 24.91
N ILE A 872 -63.14 33.08 24.60
CA ILE A 872 -61.88 33.86 24.44
C ILE A 872 -61.76 34.84 25.61
N THR A 873 -60.57 34.99 26.19
CA THR A 873 -60.22 36.04 27.16
C THR A 873 -59.07 36.87 26.57
N LEU A 874 -59.26 38.19 26.45
CA LEU A 874 -58.24 39.13 25.97
C LEU A 874 -57.85 40.08 27.13
N PRO A 875 -56.55 40.35 27.37
CA PRO A 875 -56.15 41.35 28.35
C PRO A 875 -56.31 42.77 27.80
N LYS A 876 -56.75 43.70 28.66
CA LYS A 876 -56.93 45.12 28.35
C LYS A 876 -55.56 45.78 28.05
N GLY A 877 -55.32 46.19 26.81
CA GLY A 877 -54.21 47.08 26.48
C GLY A 877 -54.50 48.53 26.91
N ARG A 878 -53.49 49.24 27.42
CA ARG A 878 -53.55 50.70 27.59
C ARG A 878 -53.23 51.36 26.24
N LEU A 879 -54.15 52.14 25.70
CA LEU A 879 -53.83 53.14 24.67
C LEU A 879 -53.18 54.34 25.38
N THR A 880 -52.01 54.74 24.90
CA THR A 880 -51.32 55.95 25.37
C THR A 880 -51.45 56.95 24.23
N GLU A 881 -52.29 57.97 24.39
CA GLU A 881 -52.27 59.14 23.51
C GLU A 881 -51.37 60.20 24.12
N TYR A 882 -50.56 60.82 23.24
CA TYR A 882 -49.73 61.96 23.56
C TYR A 882 -50.41 63.20 22.99
N ASP A 883 -50.49 64.28 23.76
CA ASP A 883 -50.85 65.57 23.19
C ASP A 883 -49.74 66.12 22.29
N ALA A 884 -50.01 67.22 21.59
CA ALA A 884 -49.05 67.85 20.67
C ALA A 884 -47.75 68.35 21.35
N ALA A 885 -47.65 68.29 22.69
CA ALA A 885 -46.46 68.63 23.47
C ALA A 885 -45.74 67.38 24.05
N GLY A 886 -46.25 66.17 23.81
CA GLY A 886 -45.61 64.91 24.22
C GLY A 886 -45.97 64.44 25.64
N ASN A 887 -47.07 64.92 26.23
CA ASN A 887 -47.54 64.44 27.54
C ASN A 887 -48.65 63.40 27.40
N VAL A 888 -48.67 62.41 28.31
CA VAL A 888 -49.67 61.33 28.34
C VAL A 888 -51.00 61.85 28.89
N VAL A 889 -52.07 61.80 28.08
CA VAL A 889 -53.44 62.06 28.54
C VAL A 889 -54.24 60.75 28.44
N VAL A 890 -54.73 60.24 29.58
CA VAL A 890 -55.50 58.99 29.62
C VAL A 890 -57.00 59.31 29.63
N SER A 891 -57.75 58.83 28.63
CA SER A 891 -59.20 58.68 28.74
C SER A 891 -59.60 57.21 28.56
N ALA A 892 -60.47 56.72 29.43
CA ALA A 892 -60.90 55.32 29.44
C ALA A 892 -62.22 55.17 28.66
N LEU A 893 -62.23 54.32 27.63
CA LEU A 893 -63.46 53.85 26.99
C LEU A 893 -64.21 52.93 27.97
N ASN A 894 -65.40 53.33 28.42
CA ASN A 894 -66.27 52.53 29.29
C ASN A 894 -67.37 51.90 28.43
N VAL A 895 -67.36 50.57 28.30
CA VAL A 895 -68.46 49.79 27.70
C VAL A 895 -69.21 49.07 28.81
N ARG A 896 -70.55 49.15 28.81
CA ARG A 896 -71.41 48.55 29.84
C ARG A 896 -71.95 47.19 29.38
N VAL A 897 -72.33 46.36 30.34
CA VAL A 897 -73.02 45.09 30.09
C VAL A 897 -74.37 45.41 29.44
N GLY A 898 -74.64 44.85 28.26
CA GLY A 898 -75.82 45.13 27.44
C GLY A 898 -75.57 46.00 26.20
N ASP A 899 -74.41 46.66 26.07
CA ASP A 899 -74.11 47.46 24.87
C ASP A 899 -73.87 46.54 23.65
N ARG A 900 -74.46 46.91 22.50
CA ARG A 900 -74.30 46.18 21.23
C ARG A 900 -73.40 46.94 20.27
N VAL A 901 -72.45 46.22 19.67
CA VAL A 901 -71.59 46.76 18.61
C VAL A 901 -71.95 46.05 17.30
N TYR A 902 -72.25 46.86 16.29
CA TYR A 902 -72.69 46.39 14.97
C TYR A 902 -71.52 46.42 13.97
N PHE A 903 -71.51 45.43 13.08
CA PHE A 903 -70.51 45.31 12.02
C PHE A 903 -71.19 45.45 10.66
N GLU A 904 -70.73 46.39 9.85
CA GLU A 904 -71.20 46.57 8.47
C GLU A 904 -70.06 46.33 7.47
N GLN A 905 -70.35 45.54 6.43
CA GLN A 905 -69.39 45.23 5.38
C GLN A 905 -69.36 46.38 4.37
N ARG A 906 -68.26 47.14 4.31
CA ARG A 906 -68.14 48.26 3.37
C ARG A 906 -67.82 47.82 1.94
N ASN A 907 -67.13 46.69 1.78
CA ASN A 907 -66.77 46.08 0.50
C ASN A 907 -66.15 44.69 0.74
N ALA A 908 -65.79 43.98 -0.34
CA ALA A 908 -65.45 42.55 -0.30
C ALA A 908 -64.43 42.12 0.77
N ASN A 909 -63.55 43.02 1.23
CA ASN A 909 -62.45 42.71 2.14
C ASN A 909 -62.28 43.65 3.35
N SER A 910 -63.25 44.52 3.69
CA SER A 910 -63.12 45.39 4.89
C SER A 910 -64.44 45.59 5.65
N TRP A 911 -64.33 45.67 6.98
CA TRP A 911 -65.43 45.87 7.93
C TRP A 911 -65.06 47.02 8.86
N GLY A 912 -66.00 47.94 9.11
CA GLY A 912 -65.82 49.07 10.04
C GLY A 912 -66.64 48.90 11.32
N PHE A 913 -66.19 49.52 12.42
CA PHE A 913 -66.94 49.56 13.68
C PHE A 913 -67.88 50.77 13.68
N LEU A 914 -69.15 50.55 14.02
CA LEU A 914 -70.14 51.60 14.26
C LEU A 914 -70.59 51.54 15.72
N THR A 915 -70.75 52.71 16.33
CA THR A 915 -71.50 52.81 17.59
C THR A 915 -73.00 52.68 17.31
N GLU A 916 -73.83 52.49 18.36
CA GLU A 916 -75.30 52.41 18.23
C GLU A 916 -75.94 53.62 17.55
N ASN A 917 -75.23 54.76 17.47
CA ASN A 917 -75.71 56.00 16.85
C ASN A 917 -75.17 56.24 15.42
N GLY A 918 -74.37 55.32 14.86
CA GLY A 918 -73.90 55.40 13.47
C GLY A 918 -72.62 56.20 13.24
N ASP A 919 -71.90 56.61 14.29
CA ASP A 919 -70.60 57.27 14.17
C ASP A 919 -69.46 56.27 13.97
N LEU A 920 -68.52 56.63 13.08
CA LEU A 920 -67.39 55.80 12.65
C LEU A 920 -66.22 55.93 13.63
N ILE A 921 -65.70 54.79 14.13
CA ILE A 921 -64.44 54.75 14.87
C ILE A 921 -63.37 54.24 13.91
N ASP A 922 -62.39 55.08 13.57
CA ASP A 922 -61.25 54.72 12.71
C ASP A 922 -59.99 54.52 13.57
N PRO A 923 -59.53 53.27 13.80
CA PRO A 923 -58.27 53.03 14.49
C PRO A 923 -57.12 52.99 13.46
N ASP A 924 -56.14 53.87 13.65
CA ASP A 924 -54.93 53.97 12.83
C ASP A 924 -54.31 52.59 12.47
N GLY A 925 -54.29 52.29 11.18
CA GLY A 925 -53.14 51.69 10.52
C GLY A 925 -52.71 50.28 10.96
N ALA A 926 -53.62 49.32 11.10
CA ALA A 926 -53.26 47.90 11.04
C ALA A 926 -54.40 47.02 10.50
N ALA A 927 -54.20 46.44 9.31
CA ALA A 927 -55.15 45.54 8.67
C ALA A 927 -55.26 44.20 9.41
N SER A 928 -56.24 44.06 10.32
CA SER A 928 -56.68 42.77 10.85
C SER A 928 -57.83 42.21 10.01
N ALA A 929 -57.56 41.19 9.20
CA ALA A 929 -58.56 40.56 8.33
C ALA A 929 -59.38 39.48 9.07
N PHE A 930 -60.65 39.76 9.36
CA PHE A 930 -61.65 38.71 9.59
C PHE A 930 -62.12 38.16 8.23
N THR A 931 -61.74 36.93 7.88
CA THR A 931 -62.23 36.27 6.65
C THR A 931 -63.36 35.28 6.95
N ARG A 932 -64.59 35.65 6.59
CA ARG A 932 -65.72 34.74 6.45
C ARG A 932 -66.07 34.60 4.97
N SER A 933 -66.28 33.36 4.51
CA SER A 933 -66.86 33.06 3.20
C SER A 933 -68.38 33.04 3.36
N GLY A 934 -69.06 34.10 2.92
CA GLY A 934 -70.53 34.21 2.86
C GLY A 934 -70.93 35.51 2.16
N GLY A 935 -71.89 35.47 1.24
CA GLY A 935 -72.29 36.60 0.38
C GLY A 935 -72.98 37.77 1.13
N PRO A 936 -73.09 38.94 0.48
CA PRO A 936 -73.55 40.19 1.10
C PRO A 936 -75.02 40.12 1.55
N GLY A 937 -75.30 40.53 2.80
CA GLY A 937 -76.67 40.66 3.34
C GLY A 937 -76.96 40.09 4.73
N THR A 938 -75.96 39.68 5.51
CA THR A 938 -76.16 39.18 6.89
C THR A 938 -75.46 40.08 7.92
N SER A 939 -76.20 40.54 8.92
CA SER A 939 -75.68 41.30 10.05
C SER A 939 -75.36 40.38 11.22
N CYS A 940 -74.19 40.55 11.82
CA CYS A 940 -73.81 39.95 13.09
C CYS A 940 -73.60 41.05 14.13
N TYR A 941 -73.93 40.76 15.39
CA TYR A 941 -73.66 41.65 16.52
C TYR A 941 -72.92 40.89 17.62
N ALA A 942 -72.13 41.62 18.40
CA ALA A 942 -71.55 41.13 19.64
C ALA A 942 -72.17 41.92 20.80
N GLU A 943 -72.69 41.20 21.80
CA GLU A 943 -73.29 41.78 23.00
C GLU A 943 -72.43 41.43 24.22
N CYS A 944 -72.09 42.44 25.03
CA CYS A 944 -71.35 42.25 26.26
C CYS A 944 -72.29 41.66 27.32
N VAL A 945 -72.09 40.38 27.67
CA VAL A 945 -73.00 39.61 28.54
C VAL A 945 -72.66 39.75 30.02
N SER A 946 -71.40 40.01 30.37
CA SER A 946 -71.01 40.28 31.76
C SER A 946 -69.61 40.88 31.85
N ASN A 947 -69.39 41.78 32.81
CA ASN A 947 -68.07 42.17 33.28
C ASN A 947 -67.67 41.19 34.38
N VAL A 948 -66.59 40.44 34.14
CA VAL A 948 -66.22 39.32 35.04
C VAL A 948 -65.45 39.83 36.25
N ASP A 949 -64.70 40.92 36.12
CA ASP A 949 -63.78 41.41 37.16
C ASP A 949 -63.39 42.91 37.01
N GLY A 950 -64.17 43.69 36.25
CA GLY A 950 -63.91 45.11 36.04
C GLY A 950 -62.75 45.43 35.07
N VAL A 951 -62.06 44.42 34.55
CA VAL A 951 -61.00 44.56 33.53
C VAL A 951 -61.25 43.66 32.30
N SER A 952 -62.09 42.63 32.45
CA SER A 952 -62.46 41.66 31.41
C SER A 952 -63.98 41.64 31.18
N ALA A 953 -64.39 41.65 29.90
CA ALA A 953 -65.79 41.48 29.50
C ALA A 953 -65.99 40.15 28.76
N ARG A 954 -67.09 39.46 29.06
CA ARG A 954 -67.55 38.26 28.33
C ARG A 954 -68.55 38.70 27.27
N TRP A 955 -68.39 38.21 26.04
CA TRP A 955 -69.21 38.59 24.89
C TRP A 955 -69.92 37.38 24.29
N THR A 956 -71.17 37.56 23.84
CA THR A 956 -71.90 36.59 23.01
C THR A 956 -72.03 37.17 21.61
N ILE A 957 -71.73 36.37 20.60
CA ILE A 957 -71.87 36.77 19.19
C ILE A 957 -73.14 36.12 18.65
N GLY A 958 -74.07 36.93 18.17
CA GLY A 958 -75.36 36.50 17.61
C GLY A 958 -75.52 36.92 16.15
N GLY A 959 -76.07 36.03 15.32
CA GLY A 959 -76.44 36.30 13.93
C GLY A 959 -77.21 35.15 13.31
N THR A 960 -78.22 35.46 12.49
CA THR A 960 -79.04 34.49 11.76
C THR A 960 -78.23 33.89 10.61
N VAL A 961 -78.00 32.59 10.67
CA VAL A 961 -77.49 31.81 9.53
C VAL A 961 -78.67 31.01 8.99
N ALA A 962 -79.12 31.30 7.77
CA ALA A 962 -79.79 30.28 6.96
C ALA A 962 -78.66 29.39 6.37
N PRO A 963 -78.86 28.06 6.34
CA PRO A 963 -77.79 27.04 6.40
C PRO A 963 -76.66 27.19 5.40
#